data_AF-A0A1A8GQF9-F1
#
_entry.id   AF-A0A1A8GQF9-F1
#
_cell.length_a   1.000
_cell.length_b   1.000
_cell.length_c   1.000
_cell.angle_alpha   90.00
_cell.angle_beta   90.00
_cell.angle_gamma   90.00
#
_symmetry.space_group_name_H-M   'P 1'
#
loop_
_entity.id
_entity.type
_entity.pdbx_description
1 polymer ?
#
loop_
_entity_poly.entity_id
_entity_poly.type
_entity_poly.pdbx_seq_one_letter_code
_entity_poly.pdbx_strand_id
1 'polypeptide(L)'
;MSIAQDKLLTWRLPHLLLLPLIYLWLLAPPTGVSAGLCRVTGGVLGIHWSSTVGLGWYPLASGRGGATCWESCCLEASCGAVWSLGGHCVLLTCSRKEGCPISSLPPPHEESLGLLQLLSKGPVRMRRRRPRWASHTGSFSSTELLPTTPSTISLLQATQEDVDPSVNTSLDEAPDLSNQNSTIDGTINQFSNISDVITPITIIMSPTQTFRQLVVSAGESVEVTLPHNEVELIAYVVPPPPTGSNYAFDWQLLTHPRDYGGEMEGKKSKTLKLSKLTVGLYEFGVTVDGEGAHGEGYVNVTVRPEPRVNKPPVAVVSPKFQEISLPTSSTVIDGSQSTDDDKVVAWHWEEVKGPLREEKVSADTPILTLTSLVPGNYTFSLTVTDSDGATNWTQATLSVNKAKDYRPVANAGANQVIQLPRNSITLNGNQSTDDHDDLSYEWSLSPESKDTVVEMQGVRTPMLQLSAMREGDYTFQLTVTDSAGQQDTSKVTVIVQPENNKPPVADAGPEKELTLPVDRTTLDGTKSSDDQKISSFHWRQSSGPDGVKIENADSAVATVTGLEVGSYEFMLTVADERNLESSDTVTVLVREEMDQPPVAQVLSSPPVSLPIRTAVLDGSRSTDDKVGLNFLWTRDDSSPAAGEVLNNSDRQPVLFLGNLVEGKYIFTLTVTDSKGQSSSEKGSVEVRPDVWQRDLVELLLEVSVSQVTQRQRDMLLRQVGVLLEVLDSDIVIREISSFSEHSTRLVFLVSGGPGKPPLSGRSVALRLRNKLRKQKNDFLIFRAQRVDTVVCQLNCSGHGECDSFTRRCVCQPFWMENFIRAQLGDAETNCEWSVLYVTIASFMMVVSMATLVWTLVCCCTRRKSKVRRSKSRYKILEAEEQDSLELQPPRTTRLKPVPVSASSALMHSDSDLDSDEGHERGHLLRLQNGSLRNGQGPSRAVKQREELL
;
A
#
# COMPACT_ATOMS: atom_id res chain seq x y z
N MET A 1 19.19 28.06 41.40
CA MET A 1 18.75 27.54 42.72
C MET A 1 18.33 26.09 42.49
N SER A 2 19.01 25.10 43.08
CA SER A 2 18.88 24.64 44.48
C SER A 2 17.64 23.75 44.63
N ILE A 3 17.73 22.43 44.37
CA ILE A 3 18.19 21.32 45.26
C ILE A 3 17.05 20.81 46.18
N ALA A 4 16.57 19.59 45.88
CA ALA A 4 15.94 18.58 46.77
C ALA A 4 15.34 17.44 45.90
N GLN A 5 15.38 16.13 46.24
CA GLN A 5 16.26 15.37 47.14
C GLN A 5 16.15 13.85 46.84
N ASP A 6 17.20 13.05 47.05
CA ASP A 6 17.24 11.59 46.76
C ASP A 6 16.68 10.67 47.88
N LYS A 7 16.27 9.43 47.51
CA LYS A 7 16.54 8.10 48.16
C LYS A 7 15.40 7.06 47.95
N LEU A 8 15.58 5.73 48.06
CA LEU A 8 16.62 4.77 47.61
C LEU A 8 16.22 3.32 48.05
N LEU A 9 16.53 2.29 47.22
CA LEU A 9 16.51 0.82 47.53
C LEU A 9 15.12 0.20 47.80
N THR A 10 14.82 -1.10 47.62
CA THR A 10 15.57 -2.40 47.66
C THR A 10 15.15 -3.34 46.50
N TRP A 11 16.02 -4.08 45.77
CA TRP A 11 16.87 -5.27 46.08
C TRP A 11 16.18 -6.68 46.07
N ARG A 12 16.31 -7.45 44.96
CA ARG A 12 16.99 -8.80 44.86
C ARG A 12 16.62 -9.65 43.62
N LEU A 13 17.59 -10.45 43.15
CA LEU A 13 17.56 -11.63 42.25
C LEU A 13 18.62 -12.64 42.77
N PRO A 14 18.79 -13.89 42.26
CA PRO A 14 18.10 -14.62 41.17
C PRO A 14 17.41 -15.93 41.74
N HIS A 15 17.35 -17.16 41.19
CA HIS A 15 17.90 -17.83 39.99
C HIS A 15 17.26 -19.23 39.69
N LEU A 16 17.59 -19.79 38.51
CA LEU A 16 17.67 -21.23 38.11
C LEU A 16 16.45 -22.19 38.07
N LEU A 17 16.32 -22.87 36.91
CA LEU A 17 15.76 -24.23 36.62
C LEU A 17 14.23 -24.43 36.79
N LEU A 18 13.47 -25.09 35.90
CA LEU A 18 13.73 -26.21 34.96
C LEU A 18 12.76 -26.26 33.73
N LEU A 19 13.07 -27.11 32.74
CA LEU A 19 12.25 -27.57 31.57
C LEU A 19 11.75 -29.03 31.84
N PRO A 20 10.99 -29.80 30.99
CA PRO A 20 11.04 -29.90 29.50
C PRO A 20 9.77 -30.39 28.71
N LEU A 21 9.96 -30.82 27.43
CA LEU A 21 9.14 -31.71 26.55
C LEU A 21 7.89 -31.11 25.84
N ILE A 22 7.45 -31.50 24.62
CA ILE A 22 7.97 -32.18 23.37
C ILE A 22 6.83 -32.02 22.28
N TYR A 23 6.85 -32.28 20.95
CA TYR A 23 7.70 -32.97 19.95
C TYR A 23 7.72 -32.28 18.54
N LEU A 24 7.18 -32.90 17.47
CA LEU A 24 7.48 -32.65 16.04
C LEU A 24 6.35 -33.09 15.08
N TRP A 25 6.22 -32.47 13.88
CA TRP A 25 6.08 -33.17 12.57
C TRP A 25 6.22 -32.20 11.36
N LEU A 26 6.32 -32.72 10.13
CA LEU A 26 6.53 -31.98 8.87
C LEU A 26 5.32 -32.12 7.90
N LEU A 27 5.16 -31.19 6.94
CA LEU A 27 5.20 -31.46 5.47
C LEU A 27 4.77 -30.26 4.58
N ALA A 28 5.43 -30.17 3.40
CA ALA A 28 5.07 -29.61 2.08
C ALA A 28 4.19 -28.31 1.90
N PRO A 29 4.53 -27.44 0.92
CA PRO A 29 3.69 -26.32 0.49
C PRO A 29 2.77 -26.65 -0.72
N PRO A 30 1.64 -25.95 -0.91
CA PRO A 30 0.94 -25.90 -2.19
C PRO A 30 1.68 -24.96 -3.17
N THR A 31 1.91 -25.43 -4.40
CA THR A 31 2.59 -24.67 -5.47
C THR A 31 1.60 -23.92 -6.38
N GLY A 32 2.10 -22.90 -7.10
CA GLY A 32 1.50 -22.45 -8.36
C GLY A 32 0.45 -21.33 -8.28
N VAL A 33 0.89 -20.08 -8.08
CA VAL A 33 0.14 -18.90 -8.55
C VAL A 33 0.78 -18.41 -9.84
N SER A 34 0.03 -18.41 -10.94
CA SER A 34 0.53 -17.95 -12.25
C SER A 34 0.52 -16.43 -12.37
N ALA A 35 1.39 -15.88 -13.23
CA ALA A 35 1.68 -14.44 -13.35
C ALA A 35 0.54 -13.55 -13.91
N GLY A 36 -0.71 -14.03 -13.91
CA GLY A 36 -1.85 -13.34 -14.53
C GLY A 36 -2.61 -12.33 -13.65
N LEU A 37 -2.24 -12.13 -12.39
CA LEU A 37 -3.06 -11.36 -11.41
C LEU A 37 -2.59 -9.93 -11.09
N CYS A 38 -1.36 -9.53 -11.42
CA CYS A 38 -0.89 -8.16 -11.19
C CYS A 38 -1.33 -7.23 -12.34
N ARG A 39 -2.21 -6.26 -12.06
CA ARG A 39 -2.68 -5.25 -13.04
C ARG A 39 -2.18 -3.85 -12.66
N VAL A 40 -1.56 -3.16 -13.62
CA VAL A 40 -0.91 -1.85 -13.42
C VAL A 40 -1.85 -0.71 -13.79
N THR A 41 -1.87 0.36 -12.99
CA THR A 41 -2.59 1.61 -13.29
C THR A 41 -1.82 2.85 -12.82
N GLY A 42 -1.44 3.71 -13.77
CA GLY A 42 -0.86 5.04 -13.50
C GLY A 42 0.66 5.05 -13.22
N GLY A 43 1.25 6.24 -13.39
CA GLY A 43 2.65 6.53 -13.05
C GLY A 43 3.02 7.99 -13.27
N VAL A 44 3.92 8.52 -12.44
CA VAL A 44 4.43 9.90 -12.44
C VAL A 44 5.93 9.87 -12.08
N LEU A 45 6.69 10.89 -12.47
CA LEU A 45 8.16 10.97 -12.41
C LEU A 45 8.71 11.73 -11.19
N GLY A 46 9.87 11.28 -10.67
CA GLY A 46 10.89 12.12 -10.03
C GLY A 46 10.95 12.14 -8.49
N ILE A 47 11.98 11.48 -7.91
CA ILE A 47 12.56 11.82 -6.59
C ILE A 47 14.07 11.55 -6.65
N HIS A 48 14.89 12.39 -6.00
CA HIS A 48 16.36 12.31 -6.03
C HIS A 48 16.95 11.30 -5.02
N TRP A 49 18.06 10.64 -5.38
CA TRP A 49 18.67 9.55 -4.60
C TRP A 49 19.15 9.97 -3.20
N SER A 50 19.54 11.23 -2.98
CA SER A 50 20.07 11.69 -1.68
C SER A 50 19.09 11.56 -0.50
N SER A 51 17.79 11.37 -0.77
CA SER A 51 16.75 11.28 0.26
C SER A 51 16.47 9.86 0.77
N THR A 52 17.03 8.80 0.16
CA THR A 52 16.67 7.40 0.49
C THR A 52 17.30 6.88 1.78
N VAL A 53 18.52 7.34 2.12
CA VAL A 53 19.30 6.83 3.26
C VAL A 53 18.66 7.19 4.61
N GLY A 54 17.94 8.33 4.69
CA GLY A 54 17.31 8.81 5.93
C GLY A 54 16.04 8.05 6.35
N LEU A 55 15.53 7.13 5.53
CA LEU A 55 14.23 6.48 5.73
C LEU A 55 14.31 4.96 5.96
N GLY A 56 15.52 4.38 6.06
CA GLY A 56 15.71 2.96 6.41
C GLY A 56 15.42 1.96 5.29
N TRP A 57 15.67 2.34 4.03
CA TRP A 57 15.34 1.54 2.85
C TRP A 57 16.48 0.57 2.46
N TYR A 58 16.14 -0.66 2.05
CA TYR A 58 17.11 -1.70 1.67
C TYR A 58 16.91 -2.17 0.21
N PRO A 59 17.99 -2.35 -0.58
CA PRO A 59 17.92 -2.89 -1.93
C PRO A 59 17.74 -4.41 -1.92
N LEU A 60 16.78 -4.93 -2.68
CA LEU A 60 16.53 -6.38 -2.81
C LEU A 60 17.24 -7.01 -4.02
N ALA A 61 17.45 -6.26 -5.10
CA ALA A 61 18.02 -6.77 -6.34
C ALA A 61 18.86 -5.71 -7.07
N SER A 62 19.83 -6.19 -7.86
CA SER A 62 20.71 -5.40 -8.71
C SER A 62 20.76 -6.05 -10.09
N GLY A 63 20.17 -5.42 -11.11
CA GLY A 63 20.03 -6.04 -12.42
C GLY A 63 19.49 -5.12 -13.51
N ARG A 64 20.11 -5.15 -14.69
CA ARG A 64 19.73 -4.32 -15.85
C ARG A 64 18.47 -4.85 -16.55
N GLY A 65 17.32 -4.76 -15.91
CA GLY A 65 16.04 -5.17 -16.50
C GLY A 65 14.83 -4.76 -15.66
N GLY A 66 14.19 -3.64 -16.00
CA GLY A 66 12.94 -3.23 -15.33
C GLY A 66 11.79 -4.24 -15.46
N ALA A 67 11.85 -5.11 -16.49
CA ALA A 67 10.83 -6.11 -16.78
C ALA A 67 10.93 -7.41 -15.94
N THR A 68 12.03 -7.68 -15.23
CA THR A 68 12.15 -8.87 -14.37
C THR A 68 11.85 -8.57 -12.89
N CYS A 69 12.04 -7.33 -12.46
CA CYS A 69 11.94 -6.99 -11.04
C CYS A 69 10.49 -6.91 -10.51
N TRP A 70 9.51 -6.56 -11.36
CA TRP A 70 8.09 -6.53 -10.95
C TRP A 70 7.52 -7.94 -10.75
N GLU A 71 8.01 -8.94 -11.50
CA GLU A 71 7.61 -10.35 -11.33
C GLU A 71 8.04 -10.86 -9.94
N SER A 72 9.28 -10.57 -9.54
CA SER A 72 9.82 -10.97 -8.23
C SER A 72 8.98 -10.44 -7.05
N CYS A 73 8.56 -9.16 -7.06
CA CYS A 73 7.74 -8.61 -5.97
C CYS A 73 6.23 -8.91 -6.11
N CYS A 74 5.73 -9.24 -7.31
CA CYS A 74 4.35 -9.73 -7.48
C CYS A 74 4.17 -11.08 -6.75
N LEU A 75 5.21 -11.92 -6.71
CA LEU A 75 5.24 -13.21 -6.00
C LEU A 75 5.33 -13.08 -4.47
N GLU A 76 5.87 -11.99 -3.93
CA GLU A 76 6.06 -11.83 -2.48
C GLU A 76 4.79 -11.31 -1.78
N ALA A 77 4.41 -11.96 -0.67
CA ALA A 77 3.12 -11.76 -0.01
C ALA A 77 3.01 -10.45 0.78
N SER A 78 4.15 -9.84 1.14
CA SER A 78 4.26 -8.59 1.91
C SER A 78 4.46 -7.33 1.05
N CYS A 79 4.65 -7.49 -0.27
CA CYS A 79 5.02 -6.38 -1.16
C CYS A 79 3.80 -5.51 -1.55
N GLY A 80 3.76 -4.27 -1.06
CA GLY A 80 2.69 -3.30 -1.32
C GLY A 80 3.01 -2.24 -2.40
N ALA A 81 4.28 -1.97 -2.68
CA ALA A 81 4.74 -1.09 -3.76
C ALA A 81 6.18 -1.44 -4.15
N VAL A 82 6.55 -1.15 -5.41
CA VAL A 82 7.90 -1.37 -5.97
C VAL A 82 8.39 -0.08 -6.58
N TRP A 83 9.69 0.21 -6.45
CA TRP A 83 10.32 1.30 -7.16
C TRP A 83 11.52 0.84 -7.98
N SER A 84 11.66 1.42 -9.18
CA SER A 84 12.70 1.11 -10.16
C SER A 84 13.48 2.38 -10.46
N LEU A 85 14.72 2.43 -9.98
CA LEU A 85 15.60 3.59 -10.16
C LEU A 85 16.99 3.12 -10.58
N GLY A 86 17.41 3.49 -11.79
CA GLY A 86 18.73 3.14 -12.34
C GLY A 86 18.99 1.64 -12.59
N GLY A 87 18.00 0.76 -12.46
CA GLY A 87 18.19 -0.71 -12.49
C GLY A 87 18.38 -1.36 -11.12
N HIS A 88 18.04 -0.64 -10.04
CA HIS A 88 17.99 -1.17 -8.68
C HIS A 88 16.56 -1.10 -8.13
N CYS A 89 16.21 -2.08 -7.29
CA CYS A 89 14.88 -2.22 -6.71
C CYS A 89 14.92 -2.18 -5.19
N VAL A 90 13.95 -1.47 -4.60
CA VAL A 90 13.91 -1.12 -3.18
C VAL A 90 12.51 -1.38 -2.62
N LEU A 91 12.43 -1.97 -1.41
CA LEU A 91 11.18 -2.37 -0.76
C LEU A 91 10.67 -1.29 0.22
N LEU A 92 9.36 -1.06 0.22
CA LEU A 92 8.66 -0.23 1.21
C LEU A 92 7.88 -1.10 2.22
N THR A 93 8.44 -1.26 3.42
CA THR A 93 7.83 -2.01 4.53
C THR A 93 6.84 -1.13 5.33
N CYS A 94 5.62 -0.97 4.79
CA CYS A 94 4.53 -0.32 5.52
C CYS A 94 4.10 -1.20 6.71
N SER A 95 4.22 -0.71 7.96
CA SER A 95 4.01 -1.50 9.18
C SER A 95 2.54 -1.77 9.56
N ARG A 96 1.58 -1.39 8.69
CA ARG A 96 0.14 -1.62 8.87
C ARG A 96 -0.45 -2.37 7.66
N LYS A 97 -1.33 -3.33 7.94
CA LYS A 97 -1.89 -4.26 6.93
C LYS A 97 -2.78 -3.62 5.86
N GLU A 98 -3.20 -2.36 6.04
CA GLU A 98 -4.19 -1.69 5.18
C GLU A 98 -3.55 -0.74 4.14
N GLY A 99 -2.20 -0.72 4.07
CA GLY A 99 -1.45 0.09 3.12
C GLY A 99 -1.08 1.49 3.61
N CYS A 100 -0.18 2.14 2.88
CA CYS A 100 0.36 3.47 3.21
C CYS A 100 -0.23 4.52 2.25
N PRO A 101 -1.07 5.47 2.72
CA PRO A 101 -1.56 6.56 1.90
C PRO A 101 -0.45 7.60 1.67
N ILE A 102 -0.18 7.94 0.40
CA ILE A 102 0.80 8.97 0.02
C ILE A 102 0.09 10.33 0.01
N SER A 103 0.41 11.21 0.96
CA SER A 103 -0.31 12.47 1.20
C SER A 103 0.24 13.69 0.45
N SER A 104 1.45 13.64 -0.12
CA SER A 104 2.00 14.70 -0.97
C SER A 104 3.09 14.19 -1.93
N LEU A 105 3.25 14.90 -3.05
CA LEU A 105 4.36 14.74 -4.00
C LEU A 105 4.96 16.13 -4.29
N PRO A 106 6.29 16.29 -4.30
CA PRO A 106 6.94 17.54 -4.72
C PRO A 106 6.86 17.73 -6.25
N PRO A 107 6.95 18.98 -6.75
CA PRO A 107 6.99 19.25 -8.19
C PRO A 107 8.30 18.74 -8.83
N PRO A 108 8.28 18.40 -10.14
CA PRO A 108 9.44 17.82 -10.81
C PRO A 108 10.56 18.85 -11.06
N HIS A 109 11.80 18.36 -11.03
CA HIS A 109 12.93 19.00 -11.67
C HIS A 109 13.50 18.05 -12.73
N GLU A 110 14.06 18.60 -13.79
CA GLU A 110 14.59 17.83 -14.92
C GLU A 110 15.82 16.99 -14.52
N GLU A 111 16.15 15.98 -15.34
CA GLU A 111 17.26 15.02 -15.15
C GLU A 111 17.10 13.95 -14.03
N SER A 112 15.93 13.31 -13.91
CA SER A 112 15.87 11.93 -13.41
C SER A 112 14.73 11.08 -14.01
N LEU A 113 15.08 10.08 -14.84
CA LEU A 113 14.15 9.11 -15.40
C LEU A 113 13.93 7.94 -14.43
N GLY A 114 13.03 8.13 -13.45
CA GLY A 114 12.56 7.10 -12.52
C GLY A 114 11.03 7.01 -12.52
N LEU A 115 10.49 5.81 -12.76
CA LEU A 115 9.05 5.60 -12.99
C LEU A 115 8.37 4.96 -11.77
N LEU A 116 7.49 5.70 -11.10
CA LEU A 116 6.61 5.16 -10.06
C LEU A 116 5.47 4.37 -10.71
N GLN A 117 5.21 3.13 -10.24
CA GLN A 117 4.03 2.34 -10.60
C GLN A 117 3.37 1.78 -9.34
N LEU A 118 2.05 2.01 -9.22
CA LEU A 118 1.25 1.43 -8.14
C LEU A 118 0.70 0.08 -8.58
N LEU A 119 0.91 -0.96 -7.77
CA LEU A 119 0.46 -2.33 -8.03
C LEU A 119 -0.75 -2.65 -7.15
N SER A 120 -1.93 -2.77 -7.75
CA SER A 120 -3.14 -3.25 -7.06
C SER A 120 -3.37 -4.74 -7.33
N LYS A 121 -3.23 -5.59 -6.31
CA LYS A 121 -3.67 -7.00 -6.34
C LYS A 121 -5.17 -7.03 -5.97
N GLY A 122 -6.06 -7.51 -6.84
CA GLY A 122 -7.51 -7.38 -6.68
C GLY A 122 -8.31 -8.67 -6.91
N PRO A 123 -9.42 -8.92 -6.15
CA PRO A 123 -10.22 -10.13 -6.28
C PRO A 123 -11.22 -10.08 -7.45
N VAL A 124 -11.41 -11.21 -8.13
CA VAL A 124 -12.29 -11.31 -9.31
C VAL A 124 -13.73 -11.63 -8.92
N ARG A 125 -14.67 -10.69 -9.14
CA ARG A 125 -16.11 -10.99 -9.15
C ARG A 125 -16.54 -11.52 -10.53
N MET A 126 -16.99 -12.77 -10.59
CA MET A 126 -17.73 -13.28 -11.77
C MET A 126 -18.98 -12.41 -12.03
N ARG A 127 -19.14 -11.93 -13.27
CA ARG A 127 -20.34 -11.19 -13.68
C ARG A 127 -21.11 -11.96 -14.76
N ARG A 128 -22.03 -12.85 -14.33
CA ARG A 128 -23.02 -13.49 -15.20
C ARG A 128 -23.75 -12.40 -16.02
N ARG A 129 -23.77 -12.54 -17.35
CA ARG A 129 -24.76 -11.88 -18.23
C ARG A 129 -25.73 -12.95 -18.73
N ARG A 130 -27.03 -12.72 -18.58
CA ARG A 130 -28.09 -13.46 -19.27
C ARG A 130 -28.54 -12.68 -20.52
N PRO A 131 -29.07 -13.34 -21.57
CA PRO A 131 -29.32 -12.72 -22.87
C PRO A 131 -30.76 -12.22 -23.04
N ARG A 132 -31.02 -11.41 -24.08
CA ARG A 132 -32.21 -11.49 -24.96
C ARG A 132 -32.12 -10.56 -26.19
N TRP A 133 -32.44 -11.15 -27.35
CA TRP A 133 -33.22 -10.62 -28.50
C TRP A 133 -32.81 -9.32 -29.26
N ALA A 134 -33.13 -9.15 -30.56
CA ALA A 134 -33.46 -10.10 -31.65
C ALA A 134 -33.50 -9.39 -33.03
N SER A 135 -33.25 -10.14 -34.11
CA SER A 135 -33.63 -9.92 -35.54
C SER A 135 -33.16 -8.60 -36.23
N HIS A 136 -33.20 -8.39 -37.57
CA HIS A 136 -33.82 -9.10 -38.71
C HIS A 136 -32.99 -8.93 -40.02
N THR A 137 -33.13 -9.85 -41.00
CA THR A 137 -32.84 -9.74 -42.48
C THR A 137 -31.40 -9.39 -42.93
N GLY A 138 -30.80 -9.95 -44.01
CA GLY A 138 -31.14 -10.98 -45.03
C GLY A 138 -29.93 -11.13 -46.00
N SER A 139 -29.88 -11.95 -47.07
CA SER A 139 -30.78 -12.98 -47.61
C SER A 139 -30.13 -13.72 -48.83
N PHE A 140 -30.10 -15.07 -48.85
CA PHE A 140 -29.85 -15.98 -50.02
C PHE A 140 -28.47 -15.83 -50.74
N SER A 141 -27.84 -16.84 -51.38
CA SER A 141 -28.06 -18.28 -51.68
C SER A 141 -26.66 -18.91 -52.00
N SER A 142 -26.37 -20.15 -52.42
CA SER A 142 -26.99 -21.49 -52.66
C SER A 142 -25.82 -22.42 -53.07
N THR A 143 -25.74 -23.75 -52.91
CA THR A 143 -26.57 -24.83 -52.29
C THR A 143 -25.55 -25.97 -51.88
N GLU A 144 -25.67 -27.31 -51.94
CA GLU A 144 -26.68 -28.31 -52.33
C GLU A 144 -26.36 -29.72 -51.74
N LEU A 145 -27.35 -30.63 -51.79
CA LEU A 145 -27.28 -32.11 -51.62
C LEU A 145 -26.85 -32.77 -50.27
N LEU A 146 -27.40 -33.96 -50.06
CA LEU A 146 -27.36 -34.86 -48.87
C LEU A 146 -26.57 -36.18 -49.22
N PRO A 147 -26.49 -37.28 -48.41
CA PRO A 147 -27.03 -37.58 -47.07
C PRO A 147 -26.12 -38.33 -46.03
N THR A 148 -26.62 -38.37 -44.79
CA THR A 148 -26.51 -39.36 -43.67
C THR A 148 -25.51 -40.54 -43.64
N THR A 149 -24.70 -40.60 -42.58
CA THR A 149 -24.54 -41.67 -41.52
C THR A 149 -24.98 -43.14 -41.76
N PRO A 150 -24.45 -44.15 -41.00
CA PRO A 150 -23.10 -44.33 -40.40
C PRO A 150 -22.55 -45.80 -40.38
N SER A 151 -21.39 -46.01 -39.71
CA SER A 151 -20.97 -47.21 -38.92
C SER A 151 -20.39 -48.51 -39.57
N THR A 152 -19.56 -49.18 -38.75
CA THR A 152 -19.15 -50.62 -38.68
C THR A 152 -18.07 -51.27 -39.57
N ILE A 153 -17.09 -51.91 -38.86
CA ILE A 153 -16.48 -53.25 -39.06
C ILE A 153 -15.28 -53.46 -40.04
N SER A 154 -14.10 -53.64 -39.42
CA SER A 154 -13.09 -54.73 -39.54
C SER A 154 -12.42 -55.17 -40.86
N LEU A 155 -11.08 -55.24 -40.79
CA LEU A 155 -10.14 -56.29 -41.26
C LEU A 155 -10.06 -56.69 -42.77
N LEU A 156 -8.92 -56.40 -43.43
CA LEU A 156 -7.86 -57.38 -43.82
C LEU A 156 -6.91 -56.87 -44.95
N GLN A 157 -5.60 -57.12 -44.79
CA GLN A 157 -4.57 -57.47 -45.81
C GLN A 157 -4.31 -56.59 -47.06
N ALA A 158 -3.12 -56.54 -47.67
CA ALA A 158 -1.74 -56.93 -47.28
C ALA A 158 -0.70 -56.41 -48.32
N THR A 159 0.60 -56.71 -48.08
CA THR A 159 1.76 -56.65 -49.01
C THR A 159 2.29 -55.24 -49.36
N GLN A 160 3.59 -55.03 -49.63
CA GLN A 160 4.74 -55.97 -49.75
C GLN A 160 6.10 -55.31 -49.39
N GLU A 161 7.03 -56.10 -48.83
CA GLU A 161 8.51 -56.16 -49.06
C GLU A 161 9.41 -54.86 -49.02
N ASP A 162 10.65 -54.87 -48.50
CA ASP A 162 11.47 -55.92 -47.84
C ASP A 162 12.70 -55.37 -47.05
N VAL A 163 13.56 -56.28 -46.55
CA VAL A 163 14.99 -56.18 -46.16
C VAL A 163 15.37 -56.20 -44.65
N ASP A 164 15.85 -57.37 -44.23
CA ASP A 164 16.84 -57.77 -43.20
C ASP A 164 16.74 -57.36 -41.70
N PRO A 165 16.78 -58.35 -40.76
CA PRO A 165 16.88 -58.15 -39.30
C PRO A 165 18.25 -58.56 -38.69
N SER A 166 18.51 -58.19 -37.43
CA SER A 166 19.44 -58.97 -36.57
C SER A 166 19.24 -58.76 -35.06
N VAL A 167 19.45 -59.85 -34.29
CA VAL A 167 19.67 -59.96 -32.83
C VAL A 167 18.51 -59.59 -31.88
N ASN A 168 18.10 -60.59 -31.06
CA ASN A 168 17.22 -60.43 -29.90
C ASN A 168 18.01 -60.18 -28.59
N THR A 169 17.34 -59.57 -27.61
CA THR A 169 17.79 -59.42 -26.22
C THR A 169 17.82 -60.74 -25.44
N SER A 170 18.68 -60.85 -24.42
CA SER A 170 18.56 -61.84 -23.35
C SER A 170 19.02 -61.30 -21.99
N LEU A 171 18.15 -61.46 -21.00
CA LEU A 171 18.34 -61.33 -19.54
C LEU A 171 17.68 -62.61 -18.93
N ASP A 172 17.98 -63.12 -17.74
CA ASP A 172 18.87 -62.66 -16.67
C ASP A 172 19.30 -63.85 -15.75
N GLU A 173 20.10 -63.56 -14.72
CA GLU A 173 20.26 -64.28 -13.43
C GLU A 173 20.28 -65.84 -13.32
N ALA A 174 21.41 -66.40 -12.85
CA ALA A 174 21.49 -67.33 -11.69
C ALA A 174 22.96 -67.52 -11.21
N PRO A 175 23.28 -67.75 -9.91
CA PRO A 175 24.65 -67.55 -9.40
C PRO A 175 25.36 -68.72 -8.65
N ASP A 176 26.69 -68.55 -8.57
CA ASP A 176 27.61 -68.84 -7.44
C ASP A 176 28.37 -70.20 -7.29
N LEU A 177 29.49 -70.10 -6.56
CA LEU A 177 30.34 -71.09 -5.89
C LEU A 177 31.43 -71.89 -6.65
N SER A 178 32.57 -71.20 -6.87
CA SER A 178 33.97 -71.72 -6.86
C SER A 178 34.44 -72.56 -8.09
N ASN A 179 35.74 -72.72 -8.37
CA ASN A 179 36.95 -72.41 -7.59
C ASN A 179 38.14 -71.92 -8.47
N GLN A 180 39.35 -71.78 -7.91
CA GLN A 180 40.45 -70.93 -8.42
C GLN A 180 41.40 -71.52 -9.49
N ASN A 181 41.92 -70.58 -10.31
CA ASN A 181 43.32 -70.41 -10.78
C ASN A 181 43.95 -71.18 -11.99
N SER A 182 44.32 -70.34 -12.98
CA SER A 182 45.68 -70.12 -13.52
C SER A 182 46.29 -71.00 -14.64
N THR A 183 46.47 -70.35 -15.80
CA THR A 183 47.68 -70.32 -16.68
C THR A 183 48.26 -71.60 -17.28
N ILE A 184 48.50 -71.58 -18.61
CA ILE A 184 49.85 -71.33 -19.18
C ILE A 184 49.73 -70.88 -20.66
N ASP A 185 50.80 -70.28 -21.18
CA ASP A 185 50.96 -69.66 -22.52
C ASP A 185 51.11 -70.69 -23.67
N GLY A 186 50.97 -70.26 -24.92
CA GLY A 186 51.07 -71.10 -26.11
C GLY A 186 51.18 -70.31 -27.42
N THR A 187 52.39 -69.91 -27.80
CA THR A 187 52.66 -69.03 -28.95
C THR A 187 53.26 -69.73 -30.19
N ILE A 188 52.79 -69.29 -31.36
CA ILE A 188 53.58 -69.01 -32.60
C ILE A 188 53.95 -70.17 -33.59
N ASN A 189 53.41 -69.98 -34.81
CA ASN A 189 53.92 -70.28 -36.16
C ASN A 189 54.18 -71.72 -36.67
N GLN A 190 54.39 -71.95 -37.99
CA GLN A 190 53.79 -71.44 -39.26
C GLN A 190 54.50 -72.16 -40.43
N PHE A 191 53.81 -72.42 -41.55
CA PHE A 191 54.37 -73.07 -42.75
C PHE A 191 55.33 -72.20 -43.57
N SER A 192 56.25 -72.84 -44.31
CA SER A 192 56.57 -72.44 -45.70
C SER A 192 57.12 -73.58 -46.58
N ASN A 193 56.72 -73.52 -47.86
CA ASN A 193 56.84 -74.45 -49.00
C ASN A 193 58.24 -75.03 -49.34
N ILE A 194 58.28 -76.03 -50.27
CA ILE A 194 58.95 -75.92 -51.59
C ILE A 194 58.53 -77.05 -52.59
N SER A 195 58.64 -76.73 -53.89
CA SER A 195 58.06 -77.25 -55.15
C SER A 195 58.35 -78.68 -55.70
N ASP A 196 57.63 -79.03 -56.77
CA ASP A 196 57.72 -80.24 -57.64
C ASP A 196 58.96 -80.35 -58.56
N VAL A 197 59.28 -81.59 -59.00
CA VAL A 197 60.00 -81.94 -60.27
C VAL A 197 59.55 -83.35 -60.75
N ILE A 198 59.62 -83.67 -62.05
CA ILE A 198 59.20 -84.97 -62.65
C ILE A 198 60.23 -85.52 -63.68
N THR A 199 60.23 -86.84 -63.91
CA THR A 199 60.82 -87.60 -65.06
C THR A 199 62.31 -88.06 -64.90
N PRO A 200 62.94 -88.85 -65.81
CA PRO A 200 63.53 -90.16 -65.44
C PRO A 200 65.03 -90.29 -65.81
N ILE A 201 65.66 -91.48 -65.67
CA ILE A 201 66.60 -92.03 -66.68
C ILE A 201 67.05 -93.50 -66.46
N THR A 202 67.11 -94.16 -67.61
CA THR A 202 67.70 -95.42 -68.10
C THR A 202 68.80 -96.17 -67.33
N ILE A 203 68.60 -97.48 -67.30
CA ILE A 203 69.49 -98.63 -67.01
C ILE A 203 70.82 -98.64 -67.79
N ILE A 204 71.95 -98.94 -67.12
CA ILE A 204 73.09 -99.75 -67.65
C ILE A 204 73.67 -100.58 -66.47
N MET A 205 73.16 -101.76 -66.13
CA MET A 205 73.49 -103.10 -66.68
C MET A 205 75.00 -103.43 -66.84
N SER A 206 75.54 -104.19 -65.88
CA SER A 206 76.74 -105.06 -66.00
C SER A 206 76.84 -105.99 -64.76
N PRO A 207 77.27 -107.25 -64.89
CA PRO A 207 76.56 -108.26 -65.68
C PRO A 207 76.08 -109.47 -64.84
N THR A 208 75.10 -110.18 -65.40
CA THR A 208 74.42 -111.39 -64.89
C THR A 208 75.30 -112.48 -64.25
N GLN A 209 74.84 -112.99 -63.11
CA GLN A 209 74.76 -114.44 -62.88
C GLN A 209 73.30 -114.89 -63.07
N THR A 210 73.08 -116.07 -63.65
CA THR A 210 71.72 -116.56 -63.99
C THR A 210 71.13 -117.44 -62.89
N PHE A 211 70.07 -116.97 -62.25
CA PHE A 211 69.28 -117.72 -61.28
C PHE A 211 68.03 -118.32 -61.96
N ARG A 212 67.50 -119.43 -61.44
CA ARG A 212 66.20 -119.99 -61.85
C ARG A 212 65.07 -119.29 -61.11
N GLN A 213 63.84 -119.36 -61.60
CA GLN A 213 62.68 -118.74 -60.94
C GLN A 213 61.78 -119.80 -60.31
N LEU A 214 61.32 -119.54 -59.08
CA LEU A 214 60.33 -120.35 -58.37
C LEU A 214 58.94 -119.71 -58.54
N VAL A 215 57.90 -120.54 -58.55
CA VAL A 215 56.51 -120.07 -58.40
C VAL A 215 56.13 -120.20 -56.94
N VAL A 216 55.73 -119.08 -56.33
CA VAL A 216 55.34 -118.97 -54.91
C VAL A 216 53.92 -118.43 -54.82
N SER A 217 53.11 -118.99 -53.93
CA SER A 217 51.81 -118.45 -53.52
C SER A 217 51.77 -118.33 -52.00
N ALA A 218 51.28 -117.21 -51.49
CA ALA A 218 51.19 -116.93 -50.06
C ALA A 218 49.91 -117.47 -49.38
N GLY A 219 49.04 -118.13 -50.17
CA GLY A 219 47.72 -118.61 -49.73
C GLY A 219 46.57 -117.84 -50.38
N GLU A 220 45.35 -118.09 -49.90
CA GLU A 220 44.15 -117.30 -50.25
C GLU A 220 43.91 -116.22 -49.18
N SER A 221 43.25 -115.12 -49.57
CA SER A 221 42.99 -113.99 -48.65
C SER A 221 41.91 -114.32 -47.63
N VAL A 222 42.07 -113.86 -46.39
CA VAL A 222 41.23 -114.26 -45.24
C VAL A 222 40.42 -113.09 -44.69
N GLU A 223 39.13 -113.29 -44.45
CA GLU A 223 38.30 -112.36 -43.66
C GLU A 223 38.03 -112.90 -42.26
N VAL A 224 38.03 -112.01 -41.26
CA VAL A 224 37.74 -112.33 -39.84
C VAL A 224 36.84 -111.25 -39.23
N THR A 225 35.96 -111.66 -38.30
CA THR A 225 35.15 -110.75 -37.46
C THR A 225 35.64 -110.78 -36.02
N LEU A 226 35.82 -109.62 -35.39
CA LEU A 226 36.03 -109.54 -33.94
C LEU A 226 34.87 -110.23 -33.19
N PRO A 227 35.14 -110.91 -32.06
CA PRO A 227 36.38 -110.88 -31.27
C PRO A 227 37.51 -111.81 -31.76
N HIS A 228 37.36 -112.53 -32.88
CA HIS A 228 38.46 -113.34 -33.43
C HIS A 228 39.49 -112.43 -34.13
N ASN A 229 40.78 -112.59 -33.80
CA ASN A 229 41.86 -111.73 -34.27
C ASN A 229 43.20 -112.45 -34.52
N GLU A 230 43.15 -113.77 -34.72
CA GLU A 230 44.28 -114.60 -35.15
C GLU A 230 44.04 -115.22 -36.54
N VAL A 231 45.09 -115.35 -37.34
CA VAL A 231 45.08 -115.96 -38.68
C VAL A 231 46.40 -116.70 -38.92
N GLU A 232 46.37 -117.86 -39.58
CA GLU A 232 47.57 -118.58 -40.01
C GLU A 232 47.66 -118.63 -41.53
N LEU A 233 48.73 -118.07 -42.09
CA LEU A 233 49.01 -117.98 -43.53
C LEU A 233 50.10 -119.00 -43.92
N ILE A 234 50.02 -119.58 -45.12
CA ILE A 234 50.88 -120.69 -45.54
C ILE A 234 51.39 -120.46 -46.97
N ALA A 235 52.71 -120.41 -47.11
CA ALA A 235 53.38 -120.29 -48.40
C ALA A 235 53.48 -121.66 -49.10
N TYR A 236 53.17 -121.71 -50.39
CA TYR A 236 53.30 -122.87 -51.26
C TYR A 236 54.30 -122.55 -52.38
N VAL A 237 55.24 -123.47 -52.62
CA VAL A 237 56.38 -123.28 -53.52
C VAL A 237 56.48 -124.49 -54.45
N VAL A 238 56.66 -124.25 -55.74
CA VAL A 238 56.75 -125.29 -56.77
C VAL A 238 57.95 -125.01 -57.69
N PRO A 239 58.82 -126.00 -57.99
CA PRO A 239 58.82 -127.38 -57.48
C PRO A 239 59.24 -127.48 -56.00
N PRO A 240 58.95 -128.61 -55.31
CA PRO A 240 59.46 -128.88 -53.96
C PRO A 240 60.99 -129.12 -53.99
N PRO A 241 61.71 -128.89 -52.88
CA PRO A 241 63.16 -128.99 -52.85
C PRO A 241 63.67 -130.45 -52.98
N PRO A 242 64.85 -130.67 -53.57
CA PRO A 242 65.48 -131.99 -53.62
C PRO A 242 65.78 -132.58 -52.24
N THR A 243 65.90 -133.91 -52.14
CA THR A 243 66.14 -134.61 -50.87
C THR A 243 67.54 -134.33 -50.31
N GLY A 244 67.66 -133.26 -49.52
CA GLY A 244 68.91 -132.86 -48.85
C GLY A 244 69.02 -131.36 -48.53
N SER A 245 68.19 -130.51 -49.16
CA SER A 245 68.19 -129.06 -48.96
C SER A 245 66.79 -128.51 -48.67
N ASN A 246 66.73 -127.28 -48.14
CA ASN A 246 65.50 -126.57 -47.80
C ASN A 246 65.53 -125.16 -48.43
N TYR A 247 64.37 -124.67 -48.86
CA TYR A 247 64.20 -123.26 -49.20
C TYR A 247 64.07 -122.40 -47.94
N ALA A 248 64.65 -121.20 -47.97
CA ALA A 248 64.45 -120.17 -46.96
C ALA A 248 63.22 -119.32 -47.33
N PHE A 249 62.43 -118.94 -46.33
CA PHE A 249 61.28 -118.06 -46.46
C PHE A 249 61.56 -116.75 -45.71
N ASP A 250 61.03 -115.62 -46.18
CA ASP A 250 60.98 -114.36 -45.43
C ASP A 250 59.63 -113.66 -45.67
N TRP A 251 58.84 -113.51 -44.60
CA TRP A 251 57.53 -112.85 -44.63
C TRP A 251 57.62 -111.40 -44.19
N GLN A 252 57.01 -110.50 -44.97
CA GLN A 252 57.01 -109.07 -44.76
C GLN A 252 55.59 -108.51 -44.83
N LEU A 253 55.23 -107.64 -43.89
CA LEU A 253 53.99 -106.88 -43.91
C LEU A 253 54.19 -105.67 -44.82
N LEU A 254 53.35 -105.53 -45.85
CA LEU A 254 53.44 -104.49 -46.87
C LEU A 254 52.59 -103.26 -46.50
N THR A 255 51.32 -103.50 -46.14
CA THR A 255 50.38 -102.44 -45.75
C THR A 255 49.52 -102.88 -44.57
N HIS A 256 49.05 -101.92 -43.77
CA HIS A 256 48.27 -102.17 -42.58
C HIS A 256 47.40 -100.96 -42.16
N PRO A 257 46.39 -101.14 -41.28
CA PRO A 257 45.63 -100.03 -40.71
C PRO A 257 46.52 -99.12 -39.86
N ARG A 258 46.12 -97.86 -39.64
CA ARG A 258 46.92 -96.89 -38.86
C ARG A 258 47.23 -97.39 -37.44
N ASP A 259 46.25 -98.01 -36.80
CA ASP A 259 46.32 -98.49 -35.41
C ASP A 259 46.81 -99.95 -35.36
N TYR A 260 48.03 -100.18 -35.85
CA TYR A 260 48.62 -101.52 -35.93
C TYR A 260 49.16 -102.00 -34.57
N GLY A 261 48.54 -103.05 -34.03
CA GLY A 261 49.00 -103.79 -32.84
C GLY A 261 49.33 -105.27 -33.09
N GLY A 262 49.39 -105.69 -34.36
CA GLY A 262 49.48 -107.11 -34.74
C GLY A 262 50.85 -107.74 -34.45
N GLU A 263 50.85 -108.97 -33.95
CA GLU A 263 52.06 -109.78 -33.77
C GLU A 263 52.21 -110.80 -34.92
N MET A 264 53.46 -111.07 -35.32
CA MET A 264 53.83 -111.92 -36.45
C MET A 264 54.87 -112.96 -36.01
N GLU A 265 54.44 -114.20 -35.81
CA GLU A 265 55.32 -115.33 -35.48
C GLU A 265 55.56 -116.21 -36.71
N GLY A 266 56.74 -116.83 -36.82
CA GLY A 266 57.07 -117.70 -37.96
C GLY A 266 57.51 -116.96 -39.23
N LYS A 267 57.99 -115.71 -39.16
CA LYS A 267 58.41 -114.92 -40.33
C LYS A 267 59.44 -115.59 -41.26
N LYS A 268 60.20 -116.58 -40.79
CA LYS A 268 61.17 -117.33 -41.61
C LYS A 268 60.82 -118.82 -41.79
N SER A 269 59.56 -119.17 -41.57
CA SER A 269 59.01 -120.50 -41.84
C SER A 269 57.97 -120.46 -42.96
N LYS A 270 57.64 -121.65 -43.49
CA LYS A 270 56.59 -121.83 -44.50
C LYS A 270 55.21 -121.29 -44.04
N THR A 271 54.98 -121.29 -42.73
CA THR A 271 53.76 -120.79 -42.08
C THR A 271 54.07 -119.50 -41.30
N LEU A 272 53.21 -118.49 -41.45
CA LEU A 272 53.21 -117.24 -40.68
C LEU A 272 51.94 -117.21 -39.81
N LYS A 273 52.10 -117.05 -38.49
CA LYS A 273 50.97 -116.84 -37.58
C LYS A 273 50.83 -115.36 -37.25
N LEU A 274 49.62 -114.85 -37.43
CA LEU A 274 49.19 -113.50 -37.09
C LEU A 274 48.31 -113.57 -35.83
N SER A 275 48.49 -112.61 -34.92
CA SER A 275 47.61 -112.42 -33.76
C SER A 275 47.44 -110.93 -33.45
N LYS A 276 46.46 -110.59 -32.59
CA LYS A 276 46.17 -109.20 -32.17
C LYS A 276 45.84 -108.25 -33.32
N LEU A 277 45.22 -108.76 -34.39
CA LEU A 277 44.76 -107.94 -35.50
C LEU A 277 43.64 -106.96 -35.04
N THR A 278 43.68 -105.75 -35.57
CA THR A 278 42.73 -104.64 -35.36
C THR A 278 41.87 -104.46 -36.62
N VAL A 279 40.76 -103.70 -36.52
CA VAL A 279 39.80 -103.55 -37.64
C VAL A 279 40.45 -102.86 -38.85
N GLY A 280 40.36 -103.48 -40.02
CA GLY A 280 40.90 -102.95 -41.28
C GLY A 280 41.49 -104.01 -42.21
N LEU A 281 42.25 -103.56 -43.22
CA LEU A 281 42.90 -104.39 -44.24
C LEU A 281 44.41 -104.44 -44.02
N TYR A 282 44.98 -105.63 -44.20
CA TYR A 282 46.41 -105.94 -44.12
C TYR A 282 46.86 -106.65 -45.39
N GLU A 283 48.08 -106.40 -45.83
CA GLU A 283 48.68 -107.05 -47.00
C GLU A 283 50.08 -107.59 -46.66
N PHE A 284 50.34 -108.86 -46.99
CA PHE A 284 51.58 -109.55 -46.68
C PHE A 284 52.24 -110.07 -47.95
N GLY A 285 53.56 -109.99 -48.02
CA GLY A 285 54.39 -110.66 -49.00
C GLY A 285 55.26 -111.74 -48.37
N VAL A 286 55.58 -112.77 -49.15
CA VAL A 286 56.60 -113.78 -48.82
C VAL A 286 57.58 -113.90 -49.97
N THR A 287 58.87 -113.81 -49.65
CA THR A 287 59.95 -114.12 -50.58
C THR A 287 60.56 -115.47 -50.23
N VAL A 288 61.03 -116.22 -51.24
CA VAL A 288 61.57 -117.58 -51.06
C VAL A 288 62.84 -117.76 -51.90
N ASP A 289 63.92 -118.19 -51.24
CA ASP A 289 65.26 -118.35 -51.82
C ASP A 289 65.85 -119.75 -51.56
N GLY A 290 66.58 -120.29 -52.55
CA GLY A 290 67.46 -121.45 -52.35
C GLY A 290 68.02 -122.06 -53.65
N GLU A 291 69.20 -122.68 -53.56
CA GLU A 291 69.92 -123.35 -54.67
C GLU A 291 69.96 -122.58 -56.01
N GLY A 292 70.18 -121.26 -55.93
CA GLY A 292 70.24 -120.41 -57.11
C GLY A 292 68.88 -120.16 -57.76
N ALA A 293 67.80 -120.19 -56.97
CA ALA A 293 66.46 -119.82 -57.40
C ALA A 293 65.71 -118.94 -56.38
N HIS A 294 64.83 -118.07 -56.89
CA HIS A 294 64.09 -117.06 -56.14
C HIS A 294 62.63 -116.94 -56.62
N GLY A 295 61.69 -116.55 -55.75
CA GLY A 295 60.32 -116.17 -56.11
C GLY A 295 59.55 -115.49 -54.97
N GLU A 296 58.48 -114.77 -55.32
CA GLU A 296 57.63 -114.01 -54.38
C GLU A 296 56.14 -114.34 -54.54
N GLY A 297 55.33 -114.10 -53.50
CA GLY A 297 53.86 -114.12 -53.55
C GLY A 297 53.23 -113.25 -52.46
N TYR A 298 51.96 -112.85 -52.64
CA TYR A 298 51.25 -111.90 -51.77
C TYR A 298 49.87 -112.42 -51.33
N VAL A 299 49.38 -112.00 -50.16
CA VAL A 299 48.08 -112.38 -49.58
C VAL A 299 47.52 -111.28 -48.66
N ASN A 300 46.20 -111.11 -48.64
CA ASN A 300 45.53 -110.04 -47.88
C ASN A 300 44.68 -110.61 -46.73
N VAL A 301 44.52 -109.84 -45.65
CA VAL A 301 43.68 -110.19 -44.48
C VAL A 301 42.80 -109.01 -44.10
N THR A 302 41.49 -109.23 -43.92
CA THR A 302 40.52 -108.18 -43.57
C THR A 302 39.83 -108.49 -42.24
N VAL A 303 39.79 -107.52 -41.32
CA VAL A 303 39.14 -107.65 -40.01
C VAL A 303 37.96 -106.70 -39.89
N ARG A 304 36.79 -107.23 -39.49
CA ARG A 304 35.52 -106.50 -39.30
C ARG A 304 35.17 -106.34 -37.81
N PRO A 305 34.43 -105.28 -37.41
CA PRO A 305 33.99 -105.06 -36.03
C PRO A 305 32.89 -106.05 -35.57
N GLU A 306 32.67 -106.10 -34.27
CA GLU A 306 31.67 -106.95 -33.59
C GLU A 306 30.23 -106.39 -33.71
N PRO A 307 29.18 -107.22 -33.86
CA PRO A 307 27.79 -106.76 -33.94
C PRO A 307 27.24 -106.25 -32.60
N ARG A 308 26.39 -105.22 -32.68
CA ARG A 308 25.74 -104.57 -31.53
C ARG A 308 24.62 -105.44 -30.93
N VAL A 309 24.42 -105.32 -29.62
CA VAL A 309 23.23 -105.80 -28.88
C VAL A 309 22.52 -104.58 -28.28
N ASN A 310 21.24 -104.38 -28.62
CA ASN A 310 20.45 -103.24 -28.18
C ASN A 310 19.79 -103.47 -26.80
N LYS A 311 19.34 -102.39 -26.16
CA LYS A 311 18.53 -102.39 -24.92
C LYS A 311 17.27 -101.54 -25.14
N PRO A 312 16.18 -101.73 -24.38
CA PRO A 312 14.99 -100.89 -24.53
C PRO A 312 15.22 -99.48 -23.94
N PRO A 313 14.49 -98.47 -24.44
CA PRO A 313 14.58 -97.09 -23.96
C PRO A 313 14.09 -96.94 -22.51
N VAL A 314 14.35 -95.77 -21.92
CA VAL A 314 13.91 -95.38 -20.59
C VAL A 314 13.05 -94.11 -20.68
N ALA A 315 11.76 -94.26 -20.44
CA ALA A 315 10.81 -93.15 -20.48
C ALA A 315 10.94 -92.26 -19.24
N VAL A 316 11.27 -90.98 -19.44
CA VAL A 316 11.44 -89.98 -18.38
C VAL A 316 10.51 -88.81 -18.64
N VAL A 317 9.72 -88.44 -17.62
CA VAL A 317 8.85 -87.26 -17.65
C VAL A 317 9.14 -86.31 -16.50
N SER A 318 9.09 -85.02 -16.81
CA SER A 318 9.31 -83.92 -15.87
C SER A 318 8.24 -82.84 -16.05
N PRO A 319 7.49 -82.45 -15.00
CA PRO A 319 7.43 -83.06 -13.68
C PRO A 319 6.58 -84.35 -13.66
N LYS A 320 6.83 -85.25 -12.69
CA LYS A 320 5.99 -86.46 -12.48
C LYS A 320 4.66 -86.17 -11.77
N PHE A 321 4.63 -85.10 -10.97
CA PHE A 321 3.43 -84.55 -10.36
C PHE A 321 3.47 -83.03 -10.52
N GLN A 322 2.39 -82.46 -11.05
CA GLN A 322 2.17 -81.02 -11.13
C GLN A 322 0.87 -80.67 -10.41
N GLU A 323 0.83 -79.51 -9.77
CA GLU A 323 -0.40 -78.92 -9.25
C GLU A 323 -0.54 -77.49 -9.78
N ILE A 324 -1.75 -77.14 -10.20
CA ILE A 324 -2.14 -75.78 -10.61
C ILE A 324 -3.50 -75.44 -10.00
N SER A 325 -3.80 -74.16 -9.84
CA SER A 325 -5.12 -73.66 -9.45
C SER A 325 -5.64 -72.69 -10.52
N LEU A 326 -6.94 -72.72 -10.78
CA LEU A 326 -7.58 -71.67 -11.57
C LEU A 326 -7.29 -70.29 -10.96
N PRO A 327 -7.08 -69.23 -11.77
CA PRO A 327 -7.35 -69.13 -13.21
C PRO A 327 -6.33 -69.79 -14.16
N THR A 328 -5.22 -70.34 -13.64
CA THR A 328 -4.21 -71.02 -14.46
C THR A 328 -4.78 -72.31 -15.07
N SER A 329 -5.15 -72.26 -16.35
CA SER A 329 -5.83 -73.33 -17.10
C SER A 329 -4.95 -73.99 -18.17
N SER A 330 -3.64 -73.70 -18.16
CA SER A 330 -2.64 -74.29 -19.05
C SER A 330 -1.38 -74.70 -18.30
N THR A 331 -0.73 -75.77 -18.74
CA THR A 331 0.57 -76.23 -18.21
C THR A 331 1.31 -77.07 -19.25
N VAL A 332 2.52 -77.53 -18.93
CA VAL A 332 3.40 -78.28 -19.84
C VAL A 332 4.03 -79.46 -19.10
N ILE A 333 4.17 -80.59 -19.77
CA ILE A 333 4.90 -81.77 -19.26
C ILE A 333 5.96 -82.16 -20.30
N ASP A 334 7.22 -82.22 -19.88
CA ASP A 334 8.37 -82.54 -20.73
C ASP A 334 8.68 -84.05 -20.68
N GLY A 335 8.83 -84.66 -21.86
CA GLY A 335 9.24 -86.06 -22.06
C GLY A 335 10.56 -86.20 -22.85
N SER A 336 11.19 -85.08 -23.23
CA SER A 336 12.43 -85.04 -24.03
C SER A 336 13.64 -85.63 -23.31
N GLN A 337 13.56 -85.77 -21.98
CA GLN A 337 14.60 -86.36 -21.12
C GLN A 337 14.62 -87.90 -21.16
N SER A 338 13.77 -88.53 -21.98
CA SER A 338 13.77 -89.97 -22.20
C SER A 338 15.03 -90.41 -22.97
N THR A 339 15.71 -91.45 -22.50
CA THR A 339 17.02 -91.87 -23.00
C THR A 339 17.01 -93.28 -23.56
N ASP A 340 17.99 -93.58 -24.41
CA ASP A 340 18.21 -94.87 -25.06
C ASP A 340 19.74 -95.06 -25.29
N ASP A 341 20.21 -96.22 -25.77
CA ASP A 341 21.60 -96.38 -26.22
C ASP A 341 21.85 -96.16 -27.71
N ASP A 342 20.82 -96.09 -28.56
CA ASP A 342 20.88 -95.41 -29.88
C ASP A 342 20.15 -94.06 -29.82
N LYS A 343 18.82 -94.06 -29.93
CA LYS A 343 17.99 -92.84 -29.96
C LYS A 343 16.50 -93.17 -29.83
N VAL A 344 15.79 -92.37 -29.03
CA VAL A 344 14.32 -92.33 -29.10
C VAL A 344 13.92 -91.71 -30.45
N VAL A 345 13.10 -92.42 -31.22
CA VAL A 345 12.57 -91.99 -32.53
C VAL A 345 11.12 -91.53 -32.48
N ALA A 346 10.35 -91.91 -31.45
CA ALA A 346 8.97 -91.49 -31.27
C ALA A 346 8.60 -91.32 -29.79
N TRP A 347 7.73 -90.34 -29.53
CA TRP A 347 7.05 -90.08 -28.26
C TRP A 347 5.55 -90.12 -28.54
N HIS A 348 4.77 -90.76 -27.68
CA HIS A 348 3.31 -90.81 -27.77
C HIS A 348 2.70 -90.59 -26.38
N TRP A 349 1.87 -89.56 -26.26
CA TRP A 349 1.13 -89.24 -25.03
C TRP A 349 -0.33 -89.67 -25.11
N GLU A 350 -0.84 -90.29 -24.05
CA GLU A 350 -2.27 -90.61 -23.88
C GLU A 350 -2.79 -90.14 -22.51
N GLU A 351 -3.95 -89.47 -22.49
CA GLU A 351 -4.75 -89.26 -21.28
C GLU A 351 -5.41 -90.57 -20.81
N VAL A 352 -4.74 -91.27 -19.89
CA VAL A 352 -5.24 -92.47 -19.21
C VAL A 352 -6.45 -92.14 -18.34
N LYS A 353 -6.44 -90.97 -17.67
CA LYS A 353 -7.48 -90.54 -16.73
C LYS A 353 -7.58 -89.02 -16.68
N GLY A 354 -8.80 -88.51 -16.56
CA GLY A 354 -9.10 -87.10 -16.34
C GLY A 354 -10.58 -86.87 -16.04
N PRO A 355 -11.02 -85.61 -15.84
CA PRO A 355 -12.42 -85.22 -15.86
C PRO A 355 -13.10 -85.57 -17.20
N LEU A 356 -14.43 -85.66 -17.21
CA LEU A 356 -15.18 -85.86 -18.45
C LEU A 356 -15.08 -84.61 -19.34
N ARG A 357 -14.48 -84.77 -20.52
CA ARG A 357 -14.37 -83.77 -21.58
C ARG A 357 -14.63 -84.40 -22.95
N GLU A 358 -15.03 -83.58 -23.92
CA GLU A 358 -15.43 -84.04 -25.26
C GLU A 358 -14.23 -84.58 -26.07
N GLU A 359 -13.05 -83.99 -25.86
CA GLU A 359 -11.80 -84.36 -26.51
C GLU A 359 -10.75 -84.77 -25.47
N LYS A 360 -10.26 -86.01 -25.57
CA LYS A 360 -9.11 -86.48 -24.79
C LYS A 360 -7.82 -85.92 -25.39
N VAL A 361 -6.85 -85.57 -24.55
CA VAL A 361 -5.53 -85.17 -25.05
C VAL A 361 -4.71 -86.40 -25.44
N SER A 362 -4.22 -86.42 -26.67
CA SER A 362 -3.14 -87.27 -27.17
C SER A 362 -2.25 -86.44 -28.10
N ALA A 363 -0.94 -86.70 -28.08
CA ALA A 363 0.04 -85.95 -28.86
C ALA A 363 1.32 -86.77 -29.11
N ASP A 364 1.88 -86.66 -30.31
CA ASP A 364 3.11 -87.37 -30.71
C ASP A 364 4.34 -86.45 -30.63
N THR A 365 4.48 -85.72 -29.51
CA THR A 365 5.51 -84.69 -29.31
C THR A 365 6.39 -84.96 -28.09
N PRO A 366 7.68 -84.58 -28.10
CA PRO A 366 8.57 -84.77 -26.95
C PRO A 366 8.17 -83.90 -25.74
N ILE A 367 7.41 -82.82 -25.98
CA ILE A 367 6.84 -81.95 -24.95
C ILE A 367 5.31 -81.93 -25.14
N LEU A 368 4.57 -82.21 -24.07
CA LEU A 368 3.11 -82.17 -24.03
C LEU A 368 2.64 -80.80 -23.53
N THR A 369 1.94 -80.04 -24.37
CA THR A 369 1.28 -78.79 -23.97
C THR A 369 -0.19 -79.05 -23.62
N LEU A 370 -0.64 -78.50 -22.51
CA LEU A 370 -2.01 -78.65 -22.00
C LEU A 370 -2.66 -77.28 -21.87
N THR A 371 -3.88 -77.15 -22.38
CA THR A 371 -4.69 -75.92 -22.33
C THR A 371 -6.15 -76.27 -22.00
N SER A 372 -6.95 -75.25 -21.64
CA SER A 372 -8.37 -75.39 -21.32
C SER A 372 -8.68 -76.43 -20.23
N LEU A 373 -7.78 -76.54 -19.24
CA LEU A 373 -7.88 -77.52 -18.16
C LEU A 373 -9.01 -77.15 -17.18
N VAL A 374 -9.96 -78.06 -17.00
CA VAL A 374 -11.02 -77.97 -15.99
C VAL A 374 -10.58 -78.60 -14.65
N PRO A 375 -11.16 -78.19 -13.49
CA PRO A 375 -10.77 -78.72 -12.19
C PRO A 375 -10.93 -80.24 -12.05
N GLY A 376 -9.91 -80.88 -11.46
CA GLY A 376 -9.84 -82.33 -11.26
C GLY A 376 -8.45 -82.90 -11.47
N ASN A 377 -8.33 -84.23 -11.39
CA ASN A 377 -7.05 -84.93 -11.42
C ASN A 377 -6.87 -85.69 -12.74
N TYR A 378 -5.82 -85.34 -13.47
CA TYR A 378 -5.43 -85.93 -14.74
C TYR A 378 -4.24 -86.90 -14.55
N THR A 379 -4.11 -87.86 -15.46
CA THR A 379 -2.98 -88.79 -15.53
C THR A 379 -2.67 -89.08 -16.99
N PHE A 380 -1.46 -88.71 -17.40
CA PHE A 380 -0.96 -88.87 -18.75
C PHE A 380 0.12 -89.96 -18.76
N SER A 381 0.06 -90.87 -19.74
CA SER A 381 1.13 -91.83 -19.99
C SER A 381 1.94 -91.37 -21.19
N LEU A 382 3.26 -91.29 -21.03
CA LEU A 382 4.20 -91.18 -22.14
C LEU A 382 4.67 -92.59 -22.49
N THR A 383 4.61 -92.94 -23.77
CA THR A 383 5.33 -94.08 -24.35
C THR A 383 6.41 -93.55 -25.28
N VAL A 384 7.62 -94.12 -25.21
CA VAL A 384 8.74 -93.82 -26.11
C VAL A 384 9.18 -95.07 -26.85
N THR A 385 9.65 -94.88 -28.09
CA THR A 385 10.11 -95.96 -28.98
C THR A 385 11.52 -95.66 -29.48
N ASP A 386 12.40 -96.65 -29.45
CA ASP A 386 13.75 -96.61 -30.06
C ASP A 386 13.71 -97.02 -31.55
N SER A 387 14.80 -96.70 -32.26
CA SER A 387 15.11 -97.07 -33.64
C SER A 387 14.95 -98.55 -34.01
N ASP A 388 15.19 -99.52 -33.12
CA ASP A 388 14.90 -100.96 -33.38
C ASP A 388 13.43 -101.33 -33.08
N GLY A 389 12.60 -100.37 -32.65
CA GLY A 389 11.19 -100.59 -32.30
C GLY A 389 10.95 -101.06 -30.86
N ALA A 390 11.96 -101.05 -29.99
CA ALA A 390 11.80 -101.31 -28.57
C ALA A 390 11.06 -100.15 -27.88
N THR A 391 10.15 -100.44 -26.95
CA THR A 391 9.28 -99.43 -26.31
C THR A 391 9.36 -99.42 -24.78
N ASN A 392 9.19 -98.24 -24.18
CA ASN A 392 9.10 -98.05 -22.74
C ASN A 392 8.06 -96.99 -22.38
N TRP A 393 7.50 -97.02 -21.16
CA TRP A 393 6.44 -96.08 -20.75
C TRP A 393 6.60 -95.59 -19.32
N THR A 394 6.05 -94.41 -19.05
CA THR A 394 6.05 -93.74 -17.74
C THR A 394 4.81 -92.85 -17.61
N GLN A 395 4.48 -92.40 -16.39
CA GLN A 395 3.27 -91.60 -16.15
C GLN A 395 3.56 -90.30 -15.40
N ALA A 396 2.83 -89.26 -15.79
CA ALA A 396 2.77 -87.96 -15.11
C ALA A 396 1.34 -87.70 -14.60
N THR A 397 1.24 -87.00 -13.48
CA THR A 397 -0.03 -86.68 -12.81
C THR A 397 -0.19 -85.17 -12.63
N LEU A 398 -1.41 -84.67 -12.78
CA LEU A 398 -1.72 -83.25 -12.74
C LEU A 398 -2.99 -82.99 -11.90
N SER A 399 -2.85 -82.23 -10.83
CA SER A 399 -3.95 -81.72 -9.99
C SER A 399 -4.36 -80.32 -10.47
N VAL A 400 -5.63 -80.12 -10.78
CA VAL A 400 -6.20 -78.81 -11.15
C VAL A 400 -7.23 -78.41 -10.11
N ASN A 401 -6.83 -77.50 -9.21
CA ASN A 401 -7.68 -76.99 -8.14
C ASN A 401 -8.62 -75.88 -8.66
N LYS A 402 -9.81 -75.80 -8.05
CA LYS A 402 -10.71 -74.64 -8.23
C LYS A 402 -10.05 -73.36 -7.72
N ALA A 403 -10.50 -72.22 -8.24
CA ALA A 403 -10.23 -70.94 -7.60
C ALA A 403 -10.78 -70.95 -6.16
N LYS A 404 -10.10 -70.25 -5.26
CA LYS A 404 -10.49 -70.14 -3.86
C LYS A 404 -11.19 -68.80 -3.64
N ASP A 405 -12.50 -68.89 -3.49
CA ASP A 405 -13.41 -67.83 -3.07
C ASP A 405 -13.15 -67.45 -1.59
N TYR A 406 -13.18 -66.16 -1.25
CA TYR A 406 -13.10 -65.68 0.14
C TYR A 406 -14.47 -65.13 0.59
N ARG A 407 -14.55 -64.57 1.81
CA ARG A 407 -15.75 -63.88 2.28
C ARG A 407 -15.61 -62.38 1.99
N PRO A 408 -16.70 -61.68 1.66
CA PRO A 408 -16.70 -60.24 1.52
C PRO A 408 -16.34 -59.56 2.83
N VAL A 409 -15.86 -58.32 2.73
CA VAL A 409 -15.52 -57.48 3.87
C VAL A 409 -16.49 -56.30 3.93
N ALA A 410 -17.31 -56.24 4.98
CA ALA A 410 -18.28 -55.18 5.16
C ALA A 410 -17.65 -53.92 5.75
N ASN A 411 -17.94 -52.75 5.17
CA ASN A 411 -17.49 -51.46 5.70
C ASN A 411 -18.63 -50.43 5.63
N ALA A 412 -19.24 -50.15 6.78
CA ALA A 412 -20.33 -49.19 6.94
C ALA A 412 -19.88 -47.71 7.02
N GLY A 413 -18.56 -47.46 6.95
CA GLY A 413 -17.96 -46.15 7.18
C GLY A 413 -17.73 -45.83 8.67
N ALA A 414 -17.10 -44.68 8.92
CA ALA A 414 -16.83 -44.21 10.28
C ALA A 414 -18.07 -43.60 10.95
N ASN A 415 -18.13 -43.66 12.29
CA ASN A 415 -19.19 -43.03 13.08
C ASN A 415 -19.35 -41.54 12.76
N GLN A 416 -20.60 -41.08 12.79
CA GLN A 416 -20.99 -39.72 12.40
C GLN A 416 -21.58 -38.96 13.59
N VAL A 417 -21.40 -37.64 13.59
CA VAL A 417 -22.09 -36.73 14.50
C VAL A 417 -22.81 -35.68 13.67
N ILE A 418 -24.12 -35.52 13.89
CA ILE A 418 -24.91 -34.42 13.34
C ILE A 418 -25.55 -33.64 14.49
N GLN A 419 -25.83 -32.37 14.24
CA GLN A 419 -26.39 -31.47 15.22
C GLN A 419 -27.66 -30.83 14.65
N LEU A 420 -28.73 -30.79 15.47
CA LEU A 420 -29.96 -30.11 15.08
C LEU A 420 -29.65 -28.62 14.76
N PRO A 421 -30.30 -28.02 13.75
CA PRO A 421 -31.48 -28.51 13.03
C PRO A 421 -31.20 -29.52 11.88
N ARG A 422 -29.95 -29.93 11.63
CA ARG A 422 -29.63 -30.93 10.59
C ARG A 422 -30.05 -32.34 11.02
N ASN A 423 -31.25 -32.75 10.64
CA ASN A 423 -31.88 -34.03 10.97
C ASN A 423 -31.71 -35.12 9.88
N SER A 424 -30.73 -34.98 8.99
CA SER A 424 -30.52 -35.89 7.85
C SER A 424 -29.04 -36.09 7.48
N ILE A 425 -28.70 -37.32 7.08
CA ILE A 425 -27.35 -37.75 6.65
C ILE A 425 -27.44 -38.87 5.60
N THR A 426 -26.32 -39.15 4.93
CA THR A 426 -26.17 -40.33 4.05
C THR A 426 -24.96 -41.13 4.53
N LEU A 427 -25.14 -42.44 4.70
CA LEU A 427 -24.10 -43.39 5.09
C LEU A 427 -23.69 -44.21 3.87
N ASN A 428 -22.39 -44.38 3.66
CA ASN A 428 -21.84 -44.99 2.45
C ASN A 428 -21.17 -46.33 2.78
N GLY A 429 -21.72 -47.41 2.22
CA GLY A 429 -21.19 -48.78 2.30
C GLY A 429 -20.21 -49.13 1.17
N ASN A 430 -19.91 -48.18 0.28
CA ASN A 430 -19.15 -48.38 -0.96
C ASN A 430 -17.65 -48.67 -0.77
N GLN A 431 -17.19 -48.79 0.47
CA GLN A 431 -15.85 -49.26 0.83
C GLN A 431 -15.84 -50.76 1.23
N SER A 432 -16.97 -51.45 1.08
CA SER A 432 -17.05 -52.91 1.22
C SER A 432 -16.46 -53.57 -0.03
N THR A 433 -15.70 -54.65 0.14
CA THR A 433 -14.88 -55.26 -0.93
C THR A 433 -15.00 -56.78 -0.95
N ASP A 434 -14.80 -57.36 -2.13
CA ASP A 434 -14.93 -58.80 -2.42
C ASP A 434 -13.90 -59.24 -3.48
N ASP A 435 -13.67 -60.54 -3.65
CA ASP A 435 -12.78 -61.10 -4.68
C ASP A 435 -13.48 -61.64 -5.95
N HIS A 436 -14.81 -61.83 -5.95
CA HIS A 436 -15.57 -62.38 -7.08
C HIS A 436 -16.86 -61.59 -7.44
N ASP A 437 -16.71 -60.25 -7.52
CA ASP A 437 -17.57 -59.23 -8.17
C ASP A 437 -19.10 -59.17 -7.86
N ASP A 438 -19.64 -57.93 -7.89
CA ASP A 438 -21.04 -57.55 -7.61
C ASP A 438 -21.60 -57.96 -6.23
N LEU A 439 -21.27 -57.14 -5.21
CA LEU A 439 -21.88 -57.22 -3.88
C LEU A 439 -23.33 -56.71 -3.84
N SER A 440 -24.17 -57.45 -3.12
CA SER A 440 -25.48 -56.97 -2.68
C SER A 440 -25.41 -56.40 -1.25
N TYR A 441 -26.18 -55.33 -1.00
CA TYR A 441 -26.16 -54.56 0.25
C TYR A 441 -27.53 -54.64 0.94
N GLU A 442 -27.55 -54.78 2.27
CA GLU A 442 -28.77 -54.62 3.08
C GLU A 442 -28.46 -53.90 4.40
N TRP A 443 -29.11 -52.75 4.61
CA TRP A 443 -28.98 -51.96 5.83
C TRP A 443 -30.12 -52.25 6.83
N SER A 444 -29.81 -52.16 8.12
CA SER A 444 -30.77 -52.32 9.21
C SER A 444 -30.47 -51.39 10.38
N LEU A 445 -31.49 -51.03 11.16
CA LEU A 445 -31.30 -50.38 12.45
C LEU A 445 -30.93 -51.44 13.48
N SER A 446 -29.86 -51.22 14.24
CA SER A 446 -29.37 -52.16 15.25
C SER A 446 -30.41 -52.35 16.36
N PRO A 447 -30.52 -53.57 16.95
CA PRO A 447 -31.31 -53.79 18.16
C PRO A 447 -30.91 -52.90 19.35
N GLU A 448 -29.74 -52.25 19.31
CA GLU A 448 -29.27 -51.25 20.28
C GLU A 448 -30.08 -49.94 20.25
N SER A 449 -30.70 -49.60 19.12
CA SER A 449 -31.47 -48.35 18.91
C SER A 449 -32.97 -48.60 18.71
N LYS A 450 -33.49 -49.70 19.26
CA LYS A 450 -34.80 -50.28 18.91
C LYS A 450 -36.03 -49.38 19.14
N ASP A 451 -35.93 -48.40 20.02
CA ASP A 451 -37.02 -47.47 20.36
C ASP A 451 -36.94 -46.12 19.58
N THR A 452 -35.94 -45.93 18.72
CA THR A 452 -35.83 -44.71 17.90
C THR A 452 -36.55 -44.85 16.56
N VAL A 453 -37.20 -43.77 16.10
CA VAL A 453 -37.88 -43.72 14.80
C VAL A 453 -37.09 -42.82 13.87
N VAL A 454 -36.65 -43.40 12.75
CA VAL A 454 -35.88 -42.76 11.68
C VAL A 454 -36.41 -43.21 10.32
N GLU A 455 -36.47 -42.29 9.35
CA GLU A 455 -36.81 -42.64 7.98
C GLU A 455 -35.56 -43.12 7.23
N MET A 456 -35.68 -44.25 6.54
CA MET A 456 -34.58 -44.91 5.82
C MET A 456 -34.93 -45.07 4.34
N GLN A 457 -34.07 -44.56 3.44
CA GLN A 457 -34.19 -44.73 1.98
C GLN A 457 -32.87 -45.29 1.42
N GLY A 458 -32.92 -46.05 0.33
CA GLY A 458 -31.71 -46.69 -0.24
C GLY A 458 -31.22 -47.93 0.52
N VAL A 459 -32.09 -48.55 1.35
CA VAL A 459 -31.79 -49.69 2.24
C VAL A 459 -31.09 -50.88 1.55
N ARG A 460 -31.30 -51.09 0.25
CA ARG A 460 -30.65 -52.15 -0.55
C ARG A 460 -29.63 -51.62 -1.56
N THR A 461 -28.87 -50.60 -1.17
CA THR A 461 -27.90 -49.92 -2.01
C THR A 461 -26.64 -49.57 -1.19
N PRO A 462 -25.50 -49.27 -1.84
CA PRO A 462 -24.30 -48.81 -1.13
C PRO A 462 -24.43 -47.41 -0.49
N MET A 463 -25.59 -46.75 -0.55
CA MET A 463 -25.85 -45.43 0.07
C MET A 463 -27.18 -45.40 0.82
N LEU A 464 -27.13 -45.47 2.15
CA LEU A 464 -28.31 -45.34 3.01
C LEU A 464 -28.59 -43.85 3.30
N GLN A 465 -29.73 -43.35 2.88
CA GLN A 465 -30.20 -42.00 3.21
C GLN A 465 -31.10 -42.05 4.45
N LEU A 466 -30.81 -41.17 5.41
CA LEU A 466 -31.50 -41.06 6.70
C LEU A 466 -32.13 -39.67 6.84
N SER A 467 -33.40 -39.62 7.25
CA SER A 467 -34.15 -38.38 7.48
C SER A 467 -35.03 -38.44 8.74
N ALA A 468 -35.55 -37.27 9.13
CA ALA A 468 -36.41 -37.08 10.31
C ALA A 468 -35.77 -37.50 11.66
N MET A 469 -34.44 -37.50 11.75
CA MET A 469 -33.72 -37.90 12.96
C MET A 469 -33.93 -36.91 14.11
N ARG A 470 -34.20 -37.43 15.32
CA ARG A 470 -34.30 -36.65 16.57
C ARG A 470 -33.04 -36.85 17.42
N GLU A 471 -32.85 -36.02 18.44
CA GLU A 471 -31.74 -36.13 19.41
C GLU A 471 -31.59 -37.57 19.95
N GLY A 472 -30.34 -38.04 20.08
CA GLY A 472 -30.00 -39.40 20.54
C GLY A 472 -29.08 -40.17 19.57
N ASP A 473 -28.76 -41.42 19.94
CA ASP A 473 -27.77 -42.26 19.26
C ASP A 473 -28.40 -43.40 18.45
N TYR A 474 -28.01 -43.50 17.17
CA TYR A 474 -28.57 -44.45 16.20
C TYR A 474 -27.45 -45.33 15.64
N THR A 475 -27.41 -46.61 16.03
CA THR A 475 -26.48 -47.57 15.42
C THR A 475 -27.16 -48.28 14.25
N PHE A 476 -26.56 -48.19 13.07
CA PHE A 476 -26.97 -48.89 11.86
C PHE A 476 -26.00 -50.05 11.60
N GLN A 477 -26.53 -51.14 11.05
CA GLN A 477 -25.76 -52.30 10.63
C GLN A 477 -25.93 -52.51 9.13
N LEU A 478 -24.82 -52.47 8.40
CA LEU A 478 -24.70 -52.92 7.02
C LEU A 478 -24.41 -54.42 7.01
N THR A 479 -25.14 -55.16 6.20
CA THR A 479 -24.79 -56.53 5.77
C THR A 479 -24.46 -56.47 4.28
N VAL A 480 -23.39 -57.15 3.86
CA VAL A 480 -23.11 -57.40 2.44
C VAL A 480 -23.16 -58.90 2.16
N THR A 481 -23.63 -59.27 0.97
CA THR A 481 -23.64 -60.67 0.47
C THR A 481 -23.04 -60.72 -0.93
N ASP A 482 -22.09 -61.64 -1.12
CA ASP A 482 -21.44 -61.92 -2.41
C ASP A 482 -22.32 -62.74 -3.38
N SER A 483 -21.78 -63.08 -4.55
CA SER A 483 -22.44 -63.87 -5.58
C SER A 483 -22.55 -65.38 -5.24
N ALA A 484 -21.78 -65.89 -4.29
CA ALA A 484 -21.82 -67.26 -3.78
C ALA A 484 -22.78 -67.44 -2.57
N GLY A 485 -23.25 -66.34 -1.98
CA GLY A 485 -24.13 -66.31 -0.81
C GLY A 485 -23.40 -66.22 0.54
N GLN A 486 -22.09 -65.96 0.57
CA GLN A 486 -21.39 -65.67 1.82
C GLN A 486 -21.62 -64.21 2.24
N GLN A 487 -21.52 -63.94 3.54
CA GLN A 487 -21.94 -62.66 4.13
C GLN A 487 -20.94 -62.11 5.12
N ASP A 488 -20.94 -60.78 5.30
CA ASP A 488 -20.25 -60.10 6.40
C ASP A 488 -21.04 -58.86 6.89
N THR A 489 -20.78 -58.41 8.13
CA THR A 489 -21.55 -57.32 8.77
C THR A 489 -20.67 -56.25 9.42
N SER A 490 -21.06 -54.99 9.24
CA SER A 490 -20.35 -53.81 9.74
C SER A 490 -21.33 -52.85 10.41
N LYS A 491 -20.90 -52.15 11.48
CA LYS A 491 -21.73 -51.21 12.25
C LYS A 491 -21.19 -49.79 12.18
N VAL A 492 -22.11 -48.83 12.17
CA VAL A 492 -21.81 -47.40 12.21
C VAL A 492 -22.83 -46.68 13.11
N THR A 493 -22.38 -45.81 14.00
CA THR A 493 -23.23 -45.03 14.89
C THR A 493 -23.34 -43.58 14.42
N VAL A 494 -24.56 -43.05 14.40
CA VAL A 494 -24.88 -41.65 14.16
C VAL A 494 -25.38 -41.03 15.47
N ILE A 495 -24.63 -40.07 16.00
CA ILE A 495 -24.98 -39.30 17.19
C ILE A 495 -25.71 -38.03 16.74
N VAL A 496 -26.91 -37.79 17.24
CA VAL A 496 -27.70 -36.58 16.96
C VAL A 496 -27.70 -35.69 18.19
N GLN A 497 -26.93 -34.61 18.15
CA GLN A 497 -26.79 -33.66 19.25
C GLN A 497 -27.88 -32.57 19.22
N PRO A 498 -28.30 -32.06 20.39
CA PRO A 498 -29.20 -30.92 20.47
C PRO A 498 -28.55 -29.68 19.85
N GLU A 499 -29.38 -28.76 19.37
CA GLU A 499 -28.95 -27.53 18.72
C GLU A 499 -28.24 -26.60 19.70
N ASN A 500 -26.97 -26.29 19.42
CA ASN A 500 -26.21 -25.32 20.20
C ASN A 500 -26.79 -23.92 19.97
N ASN A 501 -27.17 -23.26 21.06
CA ASN A 501 -27.75 -21.94 21.07
C ASN A 501 -27.28 -21.26 22.37
N LYS A 502 -26.54 -20.18 22.24
CA LYS A 502 -26.01 -19.43 23.40
C LYS A 502 -26.94 -18.27 23.74
N PRO A 503 -26.82 -17.68 24.95
CA PRO A 503 -27.38 -16.35 25.15
C PRO A 503 -26.70 -15.37 24.19
N PRO A 504 -27.43 -14.35 23.70
CA PRO A 504 -26.86 -13.30 22.86
C PRO A 504 -25.79 -12.49 23.60
N VAL A 505 -25.06 -11.69 22.85
CA VAL A 505 -24.07 -10.73 23.37
C VAL A 505 -24.59 -9.33 23.06
N ALA A 506 -25.02 -8.61 24.09
CA ALA A 506 -25.32 -7.20 23.99
C ALA A 506 -24.04 -6.37 23.74
N ASP A 507 -24.14 -5.37 22.86
CA ASP A 507 -23.19 -4.25 22.71
C ASP A 507 -24.04 -2.99 22.61
N ALA A 508 -24.04 -2.16 23.65
CA ALA A 508 -24.82 -0.92 23.74
C ALA A 508 -24.15 0.28 23.02
N GLY A 509 -23.00 0.05 22.40
CA GLY A 509 -22.18 1.07 21.76
C GLY A 509 -21.24 1.79 22.73
N PRO A 510 -20.31 2.61 22.20
CA PRO A 510 -19.36 3.36 23.00
C PRO A 510 -20.03 4.50 23.77
N GLU A 511 -19.44 4.85 24.92
CA GLU A 511 -19.77 6.03 25.72
C GLU A 511 -19.86 7.30 24.86
N LYS A 512 -20.77 8.21 25.20
CA LYS A 512 -21.03 9.44 24.42
C LYS A 512 -20.91 10.68 25.28
N GLU A 513 -20.28 11.71 24.73
CA GLU A 513 -20.22 13.04 25.33
C GLU A 513 -20.98 14.02 24.43
N LEU A 514 -21.85 14.85 25.03
CA LEU A 514 -22.68 15.84 24.38
C LEU A 514 -22.43 17.21 25.00
N THR A 515 -22.45 18.25 24.17
CA THR A 515 -22.49 19.65 24.62
C THR A 515 -23.83 20.28 24.26
N LEU A 516 -24.43 20.98 25.22
CA LEU A 516 -25.57 21.84 24.93
C LEU A 516 -25.17 22.90 23.88
N PRO A 517 -26.05 23.24 22.91
CA PRO A 517 -27.50 23.01 22.90
C PRO A 517 -27.98 21.68 22.29
N VAL A 518 -27.11 20.65 22.14
CA VAL A 518 -27.53 19.33 21.63
C VAL A 518 -28.14 18.49 22.76
N ASP A 519 -29.46 18.53 22.88
CA ASP A 519 -30.29 17.88 23.92
C ASP A 519 -30.70 16.42 23.62
N ARG A 520 -30.11 15.83 22.57
CA ARG A 520 -30.53 14.53 22.01
C ARG A 520 -29.38 13.74 21.40
N THR A 521 -29.46 12.41 21.47
CA THR A 521 -28.54 11.51 20.78
C THR A 521 -29.21 10.18 20.43
N THR A 522 -28.57 9.37 19.58
CA THR A 522 -28.99 7.99 19.34
C THR A 522 -28.25 7.03 20.26
N LEU A 523 -28.86 5.89 20.56
CA LEU A 523 -28.22 4.72 21.15
C LEU A 523 -28.24 3.62 20.09
N ASP A 524 -27.10 2.94 19.87
CA ASP A 524 -26.91 2.04 18.73
C ASP A 524 -26.42 0.68 19.20
N GLY A 525 -27.36 -0.26 19.25
CA GLY A 525 -27.15 -1.65 19.67
C GLY A 525 -26.96 -2.61 18.50
N THR A 526 -26.83 -2.12 17.27
CA THR A 526 -26.79 -2.95 16.05
C THR A 526 -25.58 -3.88 15.95
N LYS A 527 -24.59 -3.70 16.83
CA LYS A 527 -23.44 -4.61 16.99
C LYS A 527 -23.73 -5.81 17.90
N SER A 528 -24.82 -5.78 18.67
CA SER A 528 -25.25 -6.93 19.48
C SER A 528 -25.35 -8.17 18.57
N SER A 529 -24.80 -9.29 19.03
CA SER A 529 -24.60 -10.47 18.19
C SER A 529 -25.08 -11.73 18.88
N ASP A 530 -25.44 -12.74 18.10
CA ASP A 530 -26.02 -14.00 18.56
C ASP A 530 -25.53 -15.14 17.65
N ASP A 531 -25.52 -16.39 18.12
CA ASP A 531 -25.16 -17.53 17.25
C ASP A 531 -26.31 -18.02 16.37
N GLN A 532 -27.54 -17.53 16.59
CA GLN A 532 -28.68 -17.67 15.69
C GLN A 532 -29.19 -16.31 15.15
N LYS A 533 -29.96 -15.59 15.97
CA LYS A 533 -30.66 -14.34 15.64
C LYS A 533 -31.31 -13.73 16.90
N ILE A 534 -31.01 -12.46 17.16
CA ILE A 534 -31.71 -11.64 18.15
C ILE A 534 -33.20 -11.46 17.74
N SER A 535 -34.12 -11.76 18.65
CA SER A 535 -35.57 -11.63 18.47
C SER A 535 -36.09 -10.26 18.90
N SER A 536 -35.52 -9.68 19.95
CA SER A 536 -35.92 -8.37 20.51
C SER A 536 -34.73 -7.57 21.06
N PHE A 537 -34.93 -6.25 21.07
CA PHE A 537 -34.07 -5.27 21.74
C PHE A 537 -34.95 -4.47 22.69
N HIS A 538 -34.43 -4.01 23.83
CA HIS A 538 -35.15 -3.13 24.75
C HIS A 538 -34.19 -2.17 25.46
N TRP A 539 -34.42 -0.87 25.30
CA TRP A 539 -33.64 0.21 25.91
C TRP A 539 -34.35 0.84 27.09
N ARG A 540 -33.64 0.95 28.22
CA ARG A 540 -34.11 1.61 29.44
C ARG A 540 -33.02 2.48 30.05
N GLN A 541 -33.41 3.60 30.66
CA GLN A 541 -32.50 4.35 31.52
C GLN A 541 -32.27 3.55 32.82
N SER A 542 -31.03 3.41 33.26
CA SER A 542 -30.67 2.80 34.55
C SER A 542 -30.30 3.84 35.60
N SER A 543 -29.67 4.95 35.19
CA SER A 543 -29.39 6.09 36.07
C SER A 543 -29.29 7.42 35.30
N GLY A 544 -29.27 8.54 36.04
CA GLY A 544 -29.23 9.91 35.51
C GLY A 544 -30.46 10.75 35.87
N PRO A 545 -30.51 12.04 35.48
CA PRO A 545 -31.68 12.92 35.65
C PRO A 545 -32.99 12.38 35.05
N ASP A 546 -34.11 12.79 35.65
CA ASP A 546 -35.46 12.54 35.15
C ASP A 546 -35.81 13.43 33.94
N GLY A 547 -36.78 13.00 33.12
CA GLY A 547 -37.35 13.80 32.02
C GLY A 547 -37.01 13.31 30.61
N VAL A 548 -36.01 12.44 30.48
CA VAL A 548 -35.58 11.84 29.21
C VAL A 548 -36.71 11.05 28.55
N LYS A 549 -36.81 11.15 27.22
CA LYS A 549 -37.70 10.30 26.40
C LYS A 549 -36.89 9.43 25.45
N ILE A 550 -37.13 8.13 25.51
CA ILE A 550 -36.52 7.12 24.63
C ILE A 550 -37.51 6.79 23.50
N GLU A 551 -37.28 7.32 22.30
CA GLU A 551 -38.00 6.95 21.08
C GLU A 551 -37.41 5.65 20.51
N ASN A 552 -38.29 4.75 20.02
CA ASN A 552 -37.93 3.43 19.50
C ASN A 552 -37.14 2.56 20.51
N ALA A 553 -37.56 2.57 21.79
CA ALA A 553 -36.93 1.79 22.86
C ALA A 553 -36.84 0.29 22.56
N ASP A 554 -37.80 -0.28 21.82
CA ASP A 554 -37.82 -1.71 21.47
C ASP A 554 -37.12 -2.01 20.13
N SER A 555 -36.12 -1.21 19.74
CA SER A 555 -35.41 -1.30 18.46
C SER A 555 -33.88 -1.27 18.63
N ALA A 556 -33.17 -1.85 17.66
CA ALA A 556 -31.70 -1.90 17.67
C ALA A 556 -31.04 -0.50 17.64
N VAL A 557 -31.75 0.53 17.19
CA VAL A 557 -31.33 1.93 17.34
C VAL A 557 -32.47 2.72 18.00
N ALA A 558 -32.23 3.23 19.20
CA ALA A 558 -33.12 4.13 19.91
C ALA A 558 -32.65 5.59 19.79
N THR A 559 -33.55 6.55 20.04
CA THR A 559 -33.21 7.98 20.10
C THR A 559 -33.63 8.56 21.43
N VAL A 560 -32.70 9.12 22.19
CA VAL A 560 -32.94 9.76 23.48
C VAL A 560 -33.00 11.28 23.31
N THR A 561 -33.99 11.91 23.93
CA THR A 561 -34.29 13.35 23.80
C THR A 561 -34.64 13.95 25.16
N GLY A 562 -34.44 15.27 25.31
CA GLY A 562 -34.66 15.97 26.58
C GLY A 562 -33.53 15.74 27.59
N LEU A 563 -32.28 15.70 27.11
CA LEU A 563 -31.09 15.51 27.94
C LEU A 563 -30.58 16.85 28.49
N GLU A 564 -30.76 17.06 29.81
CA GLU A 564 -30.17 18.17 30.57
C GLU A 564 -28.73 17.86 31.02
N VAL A 565 -28.01 18.85 31.57
CA VAL A 565 -26.62 18.70 32.06
C VAL A 565 -26.55 17.63 33.16
N GLY A 566 -25.75 16.59 32.93
CA GLY A 566 -25.67 15.44 33.83
C GLY A 566 -25.03 14.21 33.19
N SER A 567 -24.90 13.14 33.96
CA SER A 567 -24.49 11.83 33.46
C SER A 567 -25.70 10.91 33.45
N TYR A 568 -25.95 10.29 32.31
CA TYR A 568 -27.00 9.29 32.10
C TYR A 568 -26.35 7.94 31.83
N GLU A 569 -27.09 6.88 32.12
CA GLU A 569 -26.70 5.50 31.85
C GLU A 569 -27.92 4.79 31.25
N PHE A 570 -27.72 4.17 30.10
CA PHE A 570 -28.76 3.44 29.39
C PHE A 570 -28.35 1.98 29.27
N MET A 571 -29.25 1.10 29.70
CA MET A 571 -29.10 -0.35 29.61
C MET A 571 -29.86 -0.84 28.38
N LEU A 572 -29.14 -1.54 27.50
CA LEU A 572 -29.71 -2.36 26.45
C LEU A 572 -29.91 -3.78 27.00
N THR A 573 -31.09 -4.35 26.79
CA THR A 573 -31.35 -5.79 26.89
C THR A 573 -31.64 -6.33 25.50
N VAL A 574 -31.05 -7.48 25.14
CA VAL A 574 -31.37 -8.23 23.91
C VAL A 574 -31.74 -9.66 24.25
N ALA A 575 -32.66 -10.26 23.49
CA ALA A 575 -33.07 -11.64 23.64
C ALA A 575 -32.99 -12.42 22.32
N ASP A 576 -32.73 -13.72 22.38
CA ASP A 576 -32.81 -14.65 21.24
C ASP A 576 -34.26 -15.14 20.98
N GLU A 577 -34.44 -16.06 20.03
CA GLU A 577 -35.76 -16.68 19.74
C GLU A 577 -36.19 -17.74 20.80
N ARG A 578 -35.37 -17.98 21.83
CA ARG A 578 -35.63 -18.89 22.96
C ARG A 578 -35.86 -18.17 24.30
N ASN A 579 -35.78 -16.83 24.31
CA ASN A 579 -35.83 -15.96 25.49
C ASN A 579 -34.61 -16.11 26.43
N LEU A 580 -33.43 -16.43 25.89
CA LEU A 580 -32.17 -16.16 26.58
C LEU A 580 -31.84 -14.68 26.44
N GLU A 581 -31.65 -14.00 27.57
CA GLU A 581 -31.41 -12.56 27.63
C GLU A 581 -29.94 -12.22 27.92
N SER A 582 -29.53 -11.04 27.47
CA SER A 582 -28.20 -10.45 27.67
C SER A 582 -28.31 -8.94 27.79
N SER A 583 -27.43 -8.29 28.55
CA SER A 583 -27.52 -6.86 28.81
C SER A 583 -26.16 -6.16 28.89
N ASP A 584 -26.10 -4.95 28.34
CA ASP A 584 -24.92 -4.07 28.35
C ASP A 584 -25.34 -2.62 28.65
N THR A 585 -24.42 -1.78 29.12
CA THR A 585 -24.69 -0.39 29.53
C THR A 585 -23.80 0.64 28.82
N VAL A 586 -24.42 1.70 28.31
CA VAL A 586 -23.74 2.84 27.69
C VAL A 586 -23.97 4.12 28.50
N THR A 587 -22.90 4.86 28.77
CA THR A 587 -22.97 6.15 29.45
C THR A 587 -23.14 7.29 28.43
N VAL A 588 -23.91 8.31 28.81
CA VAL A 588 -24.07 9.55 28.04
C VAL A 588 -23.83 10.72 28.98
N LEU A 589 -22.76 11.46 28.78
CA LEU A 589 -22.38 12.62 29.58
C LEU A 589 -22.73 13.92 28.85
N VAL A 590 -23.57 14.75 29.47
CA VAL A 590 -23.99 16.05 28.93
C VAL A 590 -23.30 17.16 29.69
N ARG A 591 -22.59 18.04 28.97
CA ARG A 591 -21.96 19.25 29.51
C ARG A 591 -22.59 20.51 28.93
N GLU A 592 -22.48 21.59 29.69
CA GLU A 592 -22.67 22.93 29.17
C GLU A 592 -21.41 23.38 28.41
N GLU A 593 -21.59 24.10 27.31
CA GLU A 593 -20.49 24.63 26.50
C GLU A 593 -19.91 25.90 27.14
N MET A 594 -18.71 25.80 27.69
CA MET A 594 -18.02 26.94 28.30
C MET A 594 -17.57 27.95 27.23
N ASP A 595 -18.13 29.16 27.27
CA ASP A 595 -17.64 30.32 26.52
C ASP A 595 -16.34 30.85 27.11
N GLN A 596 -15.46 31.36 26.24
CA GLN A 596 -14.38 32.25 26.63
C GLN A 596 -14.75 33.69 26.27
N PRO A 597 -14.43 34.70 27.12
CA PRO A 597 -14.69 36.08 26.78
C PRO A 597 -13.84 36.52 25.59
N PRO A 598 -14.36 37.42 24.72
CA PRO A 598 -13.65 37.83 23.51
C PRO A 598 -12.36 38.59 23.82
N VAL A 599 -11.48 38.71 22.83
CA VAL A 599 -10.19 39.39 22.94
C VAL A 599 -10.16 40.60 22.01
N ALA A 600 -10.31 41.80 22.60
CA ALA A 600 -10.11 43.06 21.87
C ALA A 600 -8.65 43.20 21.42
N GLN A 601 -8.43 43.64 20.17
CA GLN A 601 -7.10 44.03 19.69
C GLN A 601 -7.21 45.27 18.81
N VAL A 602 -6.42 46.31 19.09
CA VAL A 602 -6.40 47.56 18.33
C VAL A 602 -5.01 47.88 17.78
N LEU A 603 -4.92 48.03 16.46
CA LEU A 603 -3.76 48.59 15.78
C LEU A 603 -3.86 50.13 15.78
N SER A 604 -2.99 50.77 16.59
CA SER A 604 -2.87 52.23 16.63
C SER A 604 -2.30 52.80 15.32
N SER A 605 -2.79 53.97 14.91
CA SER A 605 -2.37 54.64 13.69
C SER A 605 -0.95 55.21 13.83
N PRO A 606 -0.13 55.23 12.75
CA PRO A 606 1.08 56.06 12.74
C PRO A 606 0.74 57.55 12.95
N PRO A 607 1.68 58.35 13.49
CA PRO A 607 1.46 59.77 13.73
C PRO A 607 1.22 60.51 12.41
N VAL A 608 0.11 61.25 12.34
CA VAL A 608 -0.31 62.04 11.18
C VAL A 608 0.24 63.46 11.33
N SER A 609 0.56 64.14 10.23
CA SER A 609 0.88 65.57 10.24
C SER A 609 -0.11 66.36 9.39
N LEU A 610 -0.50 67.53 9.88
CA LEU A 610 -1.27 68.50 9.11
C LEU A 610 -0.49 68.85 7.82
N PRO A 611 -1.16 69.02 6.66
CA PRO A 611 -2.59 69.26 6.48
C PRO A 611 -3.50 68.01 6.45
N ILE A 612 -2.99 66.79 6.65
CA ILE A 612 -3.83 65.58 6.66
C ILE A 612 -4.67 65.58 7.95
N ARG A 613 -6.00 65.70 7.80
CA ARG A 613 -6.98 65.75 8.92
C ARG A 613 -7.78 64.47 9.09
N THR A 614 -7.25 63.35 8.61
CA THR A 614 -7.91 62.04 8.59
C THR A 614 -6.98 60.96 9.14
N ALA A 615 -7.52 60.03 9.93
CA ALA A 615 -6.81 58.88 10.46
C ALA A 615 -7.73 57.66 10.55
N VAL A 616 -7.14 56.49 10.77
CA VAL A 616 -7.85 55.22 10.87
C VAL A 616 -7.30 54.42 12.05
N LEU A 617 -8.18 53.88 12.88
CA LEU A 617 -7.83 52.86 13.89
C LEU A 617 -8.45 51.52 13.47
N ASP A 618 -7.65 50.46 13.48
CA ASP A 618 -8.07 49.13 13.02
C ASP A 618 -8.21 48.17 14.21
N GLY A 619 -9.45 47.75 14.46
CA GLY A 619 -9.84 46.78 15.49
C GLY A 619 -10.23 45.41 14.93
N SER A 620 -10.08 45.19 13.61
CA SER A 620 -10.52 43.97 12.90
C SER A 620 -9.78 42.70 13.30
N ARG A 621 -8.72 42.83 14.11
CA ARG A 621 -7.94 41.74 14.71
C ARG A 621 -8.49 41.25 16.05
N SER A 622 -9.57 41.85 16.54
CA SER A 622 -10.27 41.34 17.72
C SER A 622 -10.88 39.97 17.40
N THR A 623 -10.68 39.00 18.30
CA THR A 623 -11.06 37.60 18.10
C THR A 623 -11.98 37.11 19.19
N ASP A 624 -12.85 36.17 18.86
CA ASP A 624 -13.79 35.52 19.74
C ASP A 624 -13.74 34.00 19.49
N ASP A 625 -14.22 33.16 20.42
CA ASP A 625 -14.33 31.73 20.16
C ASP A 625 -15.48 31.38 19.20
N LYS A 626 -16.44 32.31 19.06
CA LYS A 626 -17.65 32.20 18.24
C LYS A 626 -17.82 33.34 17.24
N VAL A 627 -18.82 33.18 16.37
CA VAL A 627 -19.10 34.12 15.28
C VAL A 627 -20.21 35.08 15.71
N GLY A 628 -19.84 36.19 16.37
CA GLY A 628 -20.84 37.13 16.89
C GLY A 628 -20.37 38.48 17.43
N LEU A 629 -19.18 38.97 17.05
CA LEU A 629 -18.63 40.21 17.62
C LEU A 629 -19.38 41.49 17.18
N ASN A 630 -19.92 42.20 18.17
CA ASN A 630 -20.27 43.62 18.05
C ASN A 630 -19.07 44.49 18.45
N PHE A 631 -18.86 45.60 17.73
CA PHE A 631 -17.80 46.57 17.97
C PHE A 631 -18.41 47.88 18.47
N LEU A 632 -17.77 48.54 19.45
CA LEU A 632 -18.12 49.87 19.94
C LEU A 632 -16.87 50.68 20.27
N TRP A 633 -16.60 51.75 19.53
CA TRP A 633 -15.53 52.70 19.82
C TRP A 633 -16.03 53.87 20.66
N THR A 634 -15.44 54.06 21.84
CA THR A 634 -15.69 55.22 22.70
C THR A 634 -14.47 56.15 22.68
N ARG A 635 -14.69 57.47 22.62
CA ARG A 635 -13.60 58.45 22.76
C ARG A 635 -13.24 58.58 24.24
N ASP A 636 -11.95 58.58 24.54
CA ASP A 636 -11.44 58.84 25.89
C ASP A 636 -11.50 60.35 26.18
N ASP A 637 -11.97 60.74 27.37
CA ASP A 637 -12.17 62.15 27.78
C ASP A 637 -10.89 63.00 27.74
N SER A 638 -9.70 62.38 27.73
CA SER A 638 -8.42 63.07 27.56
C SER A 638 -8.13 63.52 26.10
N SER A 639 -8.96 63.12 25.15
CA SER A 639 -8.81 63.43 23.71
C SER A 639 -9.36 64.80 23.33
N PRO A 640 -8.84 65.45 22.26
CA PRO A 640 -9.47 66.62 21.68
C PRO A 640 -10.93 66.37 21.29
N ALA A 641 -11.82 67.30 21.64
CA ALA A 641 -13.23 67.25 21.25
C ALA A 641 -13.45 67.49 19.75
N ALA A 642 -12.59 68.30 19.11
CA ALA A 642 -12.61 68.53 17.67
C ALA A 642 -12.17 67.28 16.90
N GLY A 643 -12.72 67.05 15.70
CA GLY A 643 -12.53 65.83 14.92
C GLY A 643 -13.68 64.84 15.11
N GLU A 644 -14.15 64.28 14.00
CA GLU A 644 -15.44 63.58 13.87
C GLU A 644 -15.25 62.11 13.48
N VAL A 645 -16.18 61.26 13.93
CA VAL A 645 -16.25 59.86 13.47
C VAL A 645 -17.02 59.82 12.15
N LEU A 646 -16.41 59.27 11.11
CA LEU A 646 -16.99 59.21 9.78
C LEU A 646 -17.83 57.94 9.60
N ASN A 647 -18.91 58.04 8.82
CA ASN A 647 -19.72 56.90 8.35
C ASN A 647 -20.24 55.95 9.46
N ASN A 648 -20.51 56.47 10.67
CA ASN A 648 -20.92 55.68 11.85
C ASN A 648 -19.99 54.47 12.10
N SER A 649 -18.69 54.70 11.93
CA SER A 649 -17.64 53.69 12.15
C SER A 649 -17.33 53.43 13.62
N ASP A 650 -18.00 54.13 14.54
CA ASP A 650 -18.06 53.82 15.97
C ASP A 650 -18.60 52.41 16.24
N ARG A 651 -19.35 51.80 15.29
CA ARG A 651 -19.90 50.44 15.41
C ARG A 651 -19.30 49.44 14.42
N GLN A 652 -18.11 49.73 13.90
CA GLN A 652 -17.45 48.95 12.85
C GLN A 652 -16.08 48.45 13.33
N PRO A 653 -15.55 47.35 12.77
CA PRO A 653 -14.21 46.86 13.12
C PRO A 653 -13.07 47.83 12.78
N VAL A 654 -13.33 48.85 11.95
CA VAL A 654 -12.36 49.89 11.57
C VAL A 654 -13.00 51.25 11.78
N LEU A 655 -12.37 52.08 12.63
CA LEU A 655 -12.82 53.43 12.96
C LEU A 655 -12.17 54.46 12.02
N PHE A 656 -12.99 55.24 11.32
CA PHE A 656 -12.56 56.31 10.42
C PHE A 656 -12.74 57.67 11.09
N LEU A 657 -11.67 58.44 11.17
CA LEU A 657 -11.65 59.76 11.79
C LEU A 657 -11.40 60.86 10.75
N GLY A 658 -12.13 61.96 10.86
CA GLY A 658 -11.99 63.16 10.02
C GLY A 658 -11.94 64.45 10.84
N ASN A 659 -11.69 65.57 10.15
CA ASN A 659 -11.63 66.92 10.74
C ASN A 659 -10.68 67.06 11.96
N LEU A 660 -9.61 66.25 11.99
CA LEU A 660 -8.64 66.22 13.08
C LEU A 660 -7.83 67.53 13.19
N VAL A 661 -7.50 67.90 14.43
CA VAL A 661 -6.62 69.03 14.78
C VAL A 661 -5.36 68.52 15.49
N GLU A 662 -4.40 69.40 15.76
CA GLU A 662 -3.20 69.06 16.55
C GLU A 662 -3.57 68.53 17.94
N GLY A 663 -2.99 67.40 18.34
CA GLY A 663 -3.28 66.74 19.61
C GLY A 663 -3.14 65.21 19.55
N LYS A 664 -3.35 64.54 20.69
CA LYS A 664 -3.40 63.08 20.78
C LYS A 664 -4.83 62.60 20.99
N TYR A 665 -5.32 61.80 20.06
CA TYR A 665 -6.61 61.14 20.14
C TYR A 665 -6.45 59.74 20.74
N ILE A 666 -7.35 59.36 21.65
CA ILE A 666 -7.40 58.04 22.28
C ILE A 666 -8.84 57.53 22.19
N PHE A 667 -8.99 56.31 21.71
CA PHE A 667 -10.28 55.63 21.62
C PHE A 667 -10.17 54.25 22.27
N THR A 668 -11.15 53.92 23.11
CA THR A 668 -11.30 52.57 23.65
C THR A 668 -12.23 51.80 22.73
N LEU A 669 -11.74 50.73 22.11
CA LEU A 669 -12.60 49.74 21.48
C LEU A 669 -13.11 48.82 22.58
N THR A 670 -14.43 48.68 22.68
CA THR A 670 -15.09 47.57 23.36
C THR A 670 -15.61 46.61 22.30
N VAL A 671 -15.32 45.33 22.44
CA VAL A 671 -15.97 44.26 21.69
C VAL A 671 -16.86 43.45 22.62
N THR A 672 -18.03 43.04 22.15
CA THR A 672 -18.95 42.16 22.91
C THR A 672 -19.32 40.94 22.08
N ASP A 673 -19.37 39.79 22.73
CA ASP A 673 -19.80 38.53 22.11
C ASP A 673 -21.34 38.45 22.00
N SER A 674 -21.85 37.28 21.60
CA SER A 674 -23.29 37.00 21.47
C SER A 674 -24.02 36.66 22.79
N LYS A 675 -23.28 36.32 23.87
CA LYS A 675 -23.83 36.04 25.21
C LYS A 675 -23.81 37.27 26.13
N GLY A 676 -23.12 38.34 25.73
CA GLY A 676 -23.02 39.61 26.45
C GLY A 676 -21.73 39.80 27.25
N GLN A 677 -20.71 38.92 27.12
CA GLN A 677 -19.40 39.22 27.69
C GLN A 677 -18.67 40.26 26.84
N SER A 678 -17.72 40.98 27.43
CA SER A 678 -17.07 42.11 26.78
C SER A 678 -15.59 42.23 27.13
N SER A 679 -14.82 42.73 26.18
CA SER A 679 -13.38 42.99 26.31
C SER A 679 -13.05 44.36 25.71
N SER A 680 -11.96 45.00 26.16
CA SER A 680 -11.66 46.37 25.76
C SER A 680 -10.16 46.69 25.68
N GLU A 681 -9.78 47.44 24.64
CA GLU A 681 -8.39 47.79 24.31
C GLU A 681 -8.33 49.24 23.79
N LYS A 682 -7.21 49.95 23.99
CA LYS A 682 -7.06 51.39 23.66
C LYS A 682 -6.18 51.63 22.43
N GLY A 683 -6.79 52.15 21.37
CA GLY A 683 -6.09 52.75 20.23
C GLY A 683 -5.73 54.21 20.46
N SER A 684 -4.67 54.69 19.82
CA SER A 684 -4.38 56.13 19.77
C SER A 684 -3.83 56.61 18.43
N VAL A 685 -4.03 57.90 18.16
CA VAL A 685 -3.51 58.63 17.00
C VAL A 685 -2.89 59.93 17.50
N GLU A 686 -1.65 60.22 17.09
CA GLU A 686 -1.00 61.50 17.35
C GLU A 686 -1.07 62.36 16.09
N VAL A 687 -1.57 63.60 16.20
CA VAL A 687 -1.69 64.55 15.08
C VAL A 687 -0.78 65.74 15.35
N ARG A 688 0.20 65.94 14.46
CA ARG A 688 1.28 66.92 14.54
C ARG A 688 0.99 68.16 13.67
N PRO A 689 1.52 69.35 14.03
CA PRO A 689 1.35 70.57 13.24
C PRO A 689 2.01 70.47 11.85
N ASP A 690 1.59 71.32 10.91
CA ASP A 690 2.18 71.37 9.56
C ASP A 690 3.60 71.93 9.64
N VAL A 691 4.58 71.14 9.20
CA VAL A 691 6.01 71.49 9.18
C VAL A 691 6.27 72.83 8.47
N TRP A 692 5.42 73.19 7.50
CA TRP A 692 5.51 74.41 6.70
C TRP A 692 4.44 75.45 7.02
N GLN A 693 3.74 75.35 8.18
CA GLN A 693 2.68 76.29 8.58
C GLN A 693 3.10 77.77 8.48
N ARG A 694 4.39 78.06 8.70
CA ARG A 694 4.98 79.41 8.57
C ARG A 694 5.13 79.89 7.12
N ASP A 695 5.26 79.00 6.16
CA ASP A 695 5.48 79.37 4.75
C ASP A 695 4.20 79.38 3.91
N LEU A 696 3.07 79.03 4.53
CA LEU A 696 1.74 79.15 3.94
C LEU A 696 1.29 80.62 3.80
N VAL A 697 0.77 80.93 2.61
CA VAL A 697 0.19 82.23 2.25
C VAL A 697 -1.33 82.11 2.16
N GLU A 698 -2.03 83.12 2.66
CA GLU A 698 -3.48 83.24 2.66
C GLU A 698 -3.90 84.34 1.66
N LEU A 699 -4.64 83.95 0.62
CA LEU A 699 -5.21 84.85 -0.38
C LEU A 699 -6.74 84.86 -0.20
N LEU A 700 -7.29 86.02 0.16
CA LEU A 700 -8.73 86.25 0.28
C LEU A 700 -9.27 86.85 -1.02
N LEU A 701 -10.27 86.20 -1.59
CA LEU A 701 -10.89 86.54 -2.88
C LEU A 701 -12.34 86.99 -2.69
N GLU A 702 -12.76 88.00 -3.42
CA GLU A 702 -14.14 88.55 -3.44
C GLU A 702 -15.06 87.68 -4.33
N VAL A 703 -15.23 86.42 -3.94
CA VAL A 703 -16.12 85.41 -4.55
C VAL A 703 -16.48 84.33 -3.53
N SER A 704 -17.69 83.77 -3.57
CA SER A 704 -18.07 82.65 -2.70
C SER A 704 -17.54 81.30 -3.21
N VAL A 705 -17.16 80.39 -2.31
CA VAL A 705 -16.46 79.14 -2.67
C VAL A 705 -17.29 78.27 -3.62
N SER A 706 -18.61 78.23 -3.42
CA SER A 706 -19.56 77.47 -4.24
C SER A 706 -19.65 77.96 -5.70
N GLN A 707 -19.15 79.16 -6.01
CA GLN A 707 -19.06 79.71 -7.36
C GLN A 707 -17.68 79.48 -8.02
N VAL A 708 -16.66 79.03 -7.26
CA VAL A 708 -15.30 78.80 -7.78
C VAL A 708 -15.21 77.40 -8.38
N THR A 709 -15.43 77.28 -9.69
CA THR A 709 -15.21 75.99 -10.39
C THR A 709 -13.73 75.61 -10.40
N GLN A 710 -13.44 74.30 -10.46
CA GLN A 710 -12.07 73.78 -10.58
C GLN A 710 -11.29 74.42 -11.74
N ARG A 711 -11.93 74.68 -12.89
CA ARG A 711 -11.31 75.38 -14.03
C ARG A 711 -10.93 76.83 -13.70
N GLN A 712 -11.73 77.54 -12.91
CA GLN A 712 -11.42 78.91 -12.48
C GLN A 712 -10.31 78.93 -11.42
N ARG A 713 -10.29 77.95 -10.51
CA ARG A 713 -9.15 77.70 -9.58
C ARG A 713 -7.84 77.51 -10.35
N ASP A 714 -7.82 76.64 -11.35
CA ASP A 714 -6.60 76.32 -12.10
C ASP A 714 -6.15 77.53 -12.96
N MET A 715 -7.10 78.33 -13.48
CA MET A 715 -6.81 79.60 -14.14
C MET A 715 -6.26 80.66 -13.17
N LEU A 716 -6.82 80.77 -11.97
CA LEU A 716 -6.33 81.67 -10.92
C LEU A 716 -4.91 81.30 -10.48
N LEU A 717 -4.61 80.01 -10.30
CA LEU A 717 -3.26 79.52 -9.98
C LEU A 717 -2.23 79.97 -11.02
N ARG A 718 -2.55 79.85 -12.31
CA ARG A 718 -1.68 80.34 -13.40
C ARG A 718 -1.46 81.84 -13.33
N GLN A 719 -2.50 82.61 -13.05
CA GLN A 719 -2.36 84.07 -12.85
C GLN A 719 -1.46 84.39 -11.64
N VAL A 720 -1.64 83.70 -10.51
CA VAL A 720 -0.78 83.88 -9.31
C VAL A 720 0.67 83.47 -9.58
N GLY A 721 0.92 82.38 -10.31
CA GLY A 721 2.26 81.97 -10.74
C GLY A 721 2.95 83.00 -11.63
N VAL A 722 2.24 83.56 -12.61
CA VAL A 722 2.74 84.66 -13.46
C VAL A 722 3.06 85.93 -12.64
N LEU A 723 2.26 86.26 -11.63
CA LEU A 723 2.55 87.40 -10.73
C LEU A 723 3.80 87.14 -9.87
N LEU A 724 3.99 85.90 -9.41
CA LEU A 724 5.11 85.49 -8.56
C LEU A 724 6.41 85.18 -9.31
N GLU A 725 6.36 84.98 -10.64
CA GLU A 725 7.46 84.48 -11.50
C GLU A 725 7.83 83.02 -11.18
N VAL A 726 6.80 82.17 -11.02
CA VAL A 726 6.91 80.75 -10.62
C VAL A 726 5.92 79.89 -11.44
N LEU A 727 6.18 78.59 -11.63
CA LEU A 727 5.31 77.68 -12.36
C LEU A 727 3.99 77.39 -11.60
N ASP A 728 2.92 77.04 -12.32
CA ASP A 728 1.66 76.63 -11.71
C ASP A 728 1.77 75.28 -10.98
N SER A 729 2.70 74.40 -11.41
CA SER A 729 3.07 73.16 -10.72
C SER A 729 3.64 73.37 -9.31
N ASP A 730 4.30 74.50 -9.08
CA ASP A 730 5.07 74.72 -7.85
C ASP A 730 4.19 75.31 -6.73
N ILE A 731 2.95 75.71 -7.04
CA ILE A 731 1.98 76.29 -6.10
C ILE A 731 1.07 75.19 -5.55
N VAL A 732 1.45 74.66 -4.39
CA VAL A 732 0.72 73.59 -3.69
C VAL A 732 -0.39 74.20 -2.83
N ILE A 733 -1.63 74.13 -3.30
CA ILE A 733 -2.82 74.45 -2.48
C ILE A 733 -2.89 73.49 -1.29
N ARG A 734 -3.12 74.04 -0.09
CA ARG A 734 -3.41 73.27 1.13
C ARG A 734 -4.90 73.25 1.48
N GLU A 735 -5.57 74.41 1.35
CA GLU A 735 -6.96 74.57 1.75
C GLU A 735 -7.67 75.55 0.81
N ILE A 736 -8.94 75.25 0.50
CA ILE A 736 -9.89 76.21 -0.08
C ILE A 736 -11.10 76.19 0.86
N SER A 737 -11.40 77.32 1.51
CA SER A 737 -12.49 77.42 2.48
C SER A 737 -13.27 78.72 2.32
N SER A 738 -14.47 78.79 2.89
CA SER A 738 -15.18 80.06 3.03
C SER A 738 -14.53 80.89 4.12
N PHE A 739 -14.42 82.20 3.90
CA PHE A 739 -14.11 83.19 4.93
C PHE A 739 -15.34 84.02 5.30
N SER A 740 -16.19 84.31 4.31
CA SER A 740 -17.55 84.84 4.48
C SER A 740 -18.46 84.29 3.39
N GLU A 741 -19.76 84.60 3.43
CA GLU A 741 -20.73 84.25 2.38
C GLU A 741 -20.33 84.74 0.98
N HIS A 742 -19.45 85.74 0.89
CA HIS A 742 -19.01 86.36 -0.36
C HIS A 742 -17.48 86.35 -0.55
N SER A 743 -16.73 85.65 0.32
CA SER A 743 -15.27 85.56 0.16
C SER A 743 -14.67 84.17 0.41
N THR A 744 -13.75 83.82 -0.49
CA THR A 744 -13.03 82.54 -0.53
C THR A 744 -11.63 82.75 0.03
N ARG A 745 -11.24 81.90 0.98
CA ARG A 745 -9.87 81.75 1.47
C ARG A 745 -9.17 80.66 0.67
N LEU A 746 -8.11 81.05 -0.03
CA LEU A 746 -7.16 80.15 -0.66
C LEU A 746 -5.86 80.11 0.16
N VAL A 747 -5.54 78.95 0.74
CA VAL A 747 -4.26 78.73 1.43
C VAL A 747 -3.34 77.91 0.53
N PHE A 748 -2.14 78.42 0.27
CA PHE A 748 -1.16 77.75 -0.59
C PHE A 748 0.27 77.89 -0.08
N LEU A 749 1.11 76.94 -0.48
CA LEU A 749 2.56 76.91 -0.31
C LEU A 749 3.21 77.08 -1.69
N VAL A 750 4.34 77.77 -1.78
CA VAL A 750 5.14 77.83 -3.02
C VAL A 750 6.41 77.03 -2.82
N SER A 751 6.54 75.91 -3.53
CA SER A 751 7.72 75.05 -3.43
C SER A 751 8.97 75.73 -4.01
N GLY A 752 10.16 75.32 -3.57
CA GLY A 752 11.43 75.78 -4.14
C GLY A 752 11.85 75.02 -5.40
N GLY A 753 10.97 74.19 -5.97
CA GLY A 753 11.33 73.12 -6.90
C GLY A 753 11.87 71.86 -6.19
N PRO A 754 12.24 70.80 -6.94
CA PRO A 754 12.61 69.51 -6.38
C PRO A 754 13.83 69.60 -5.46
N GLY A 755 13.73 68.98 -4.28
CA GLY A 755 14.81 68.89 -3.29
C GLY A 755 15.11 70.18 -2.51
N LYS A 756 14.31 71.25 -2.66
CA LYS A 756 14.51 72.52 -1.96
C LYS A 756 13.35 72.81 -0.98
N PRO A 757 13.59 73.52 0.14
CA PRO A 757 12.52 74.00 1.00
C PRO A 757 11.61 74.99 0.23
N PRO A 758 10.36 75.21 0.68
CA PRO A 758 9.48 76.19 0.08
C PRO A 758 10.04 77.62 0.20
N LEU A 759 9.54 78.51 -0.64
CA LEU A 759 9.82 79.94 -0.54
C LEU A 759 9.17 80.50 0.73
N SER A 760 9.90 81.34 1.47
CA SER A 760 9.40 81.87 2.74
C SER A 760 8.08 82.62 2.56
N GLY A 761 7.05 82.23 3.31
CA GLY A 761 5.67 82.71 3.11
C GLY A 761 5.57 84.24 3.14
N ARG A 762 6.30 84.89 4.05
CA ARG A 762 6.37 86.36 4.13
C ARG A 762 6.91 86.99 2.85
N SER A 763 7.90 86.38 2.19
CA SER A 763 8.48 86.89 0.95
C SER A 763 7.52 86.74 -0.25
N VAL A 764 6.74 85.65 -0.27
CA VAL A 764 5.71 85.39 -1.28
C VAL A 764 4.54 86.37 -1.13
N ALA A 765 4.03 86.55 0.10
CA ALA A 765 2.97 87.50 0.40
C ALA A 765 3.36 88.95 0.04
N LEU A 766 4.58 89.37 0.42
CA LEU A 766 5.17 90.67 0.03
C LEU A 766 5.22 90.84 -1.50
N ARG A 767 5.74 89.85 -2.23
CA ARG A 767 5.85 89.89 -3.70
C ARG A 767 4.48 90.02 -4.35
N LEU A 768 3.52 89.18 -3.95
CA LEU A 768 2.17 89.15 -4.52
C LEU A 768 1.40 90.44 -4.22
N ARG A 769 1.41 90.93 -2.98
CA ARG A 769 0.74 92.19 -2.59
C ARG A 769 1.31 93.40 -3.37
N ASN A 770 2.64 93.46 -3.53
CA ASN A 770 3.29 94.53 -4.29
C ASN A 770 3.03 94.47 -5.81
N LYS A 771 2.88 93.27 -6.38
CA LYS A 771 2.50 93.07 -7.80
C LYS A 771 1.05 93.48 -8.05
N LEU A 772 0.11 92.97 -7.24
CA LEU A 772 -1.32 93.30 -7.31
C LEU A 772 -1.58 94.80 -7.16
N ARG A 773 -0.91 95.47 -6.22
CA ARG A 773 -1.04 96.93 -6.06
C ARG A 773 -0.51 97.73 -7.26
N LYS A 774 0.53 97.24 -7.95
CA LYS A 774 1.11 97.91 -9.14
C LYS A 774 0.28 97.73 -10.40
N GLN A 775 -0.26 96.53 -10.63
CA GLN A 775 -1.04 96.21 -11.84
C GLN A 775 -2.54 96.49 -11.68
N LYS A 776 -2.99 96.81 -10.46
CA LYS A 776 -4.39 96.71 -9.99
C LYS A 776 -4.85 95.24 -9.97
N ASN A 777 -5.96 94.98 -9.28
CA ASN A 777 -6.49 93.62 -9.11
C ASN A 777 -7.08 93.02 -10.40
N ASP A 778 -7.15 93.83 -11.46
CA ASP A 778 -7.77 93.54 -12.76
C ASP A 778 -7.10 92.37 -13.52
N PHE A 779 -5.93 91.91 -13.10
CA PHE A 779 -5.22 90.76 -13.68
C PHE A 779 -5.72 89.39 -13.17
N LEU A 780 -6.34 89.32 -11.99
CA LEU A 780 -6.89 88.08 -11.45
C LEU A 780 -8.35 87.89 -11.89
N ILE A 781 -8.76 86.64 -12.15
CA ILE A 781 -10.16 86.29 -12.45
C ILE A 781 -11.13 86.61 -11.30
N PHE A 782 -10.63 86.67 -10.06
CA PHE A 782 -11.37 87.14 -8.89
C PHE A 782 -10.56 88.22 -8.16
N ARG A 783 -11.24 89.26 -7.67
CA ARG A 783 -10.59 90.39 -7.02
C ARG A 783 -10.00 89.99 -5.67
N ALA A 784 -8.68 90.13 -5.52
CA ALA A 784 -7.98 89.85 -4.27
C ALA A 784 -8.30 90.93 -3.22
N GLN A 785 -9.05 90.57 -2.18
CA GLN A 785 -9.35 91.44 -1.05
C GLN A 785 -8.12 91.62 -0.16
N ARG A 786 -7.34 90.54 0.06
CA ARG A 786 -6.17 90.56 0.95
C ARG A 786 -5.16 89.44 0.64
N VAL A 787 -3.90 89.68 1.00
CA VAL A 787 -2.80 88.69 0.97
C VAL A 787 -1.97 88.82 2.25
N ASP A 788 -1.98 87.79 3.09
CA ASP A 788 -1.18 87.69 4.33
C ASP A 788 -0.51 86.31 4.43
N THR A 789 0.22 86.04 5.52
CA THR A 789 0.73 84.71 5.88
C THR A 789 -0.20 84.01 6.89
N VAL A 790 -0.31 82.68 6.82
CA VAL A 790 -1.21 81.89 7.69
C VAL A 790 -0.83 81.94 9.17
N VAL A 791 0.44 82.24 9.45
CA VAL A 791 0.94 82.67 10.78
C VAL A 791 1.38 84.12 10.66
N CYS A 792 1.02 84.97 11.62
CA CYS A 792 1.37 86.40 11.59
C CYS A 792 2.90 86.57 11.76
N GLN A 793 3.58 87.19 10.79
CA GLN A 793 5.06 87.31 10.72
C GLN A 793 5.57 88.75 10.54
N LEU A 794 4.72 89.74 10.79
CA LEU A 794 5.14 91.13 10.84
C LEU A 794 5.97 91.35 12.11
N ASN A 795 7.14 91.97 11.97
CA ASN A 795 8.05 92.23 13.09
C ASN A 795 7.61 93.43 13.98
N CYS A 796 6.47 94.06 13.63
CA CYS A 796 5.82 95.15 14.36
C CYS A 796 6.76 96.23 14.95
N SER A 797 7.82 96.55 14.21
CA SER A 797 8.90 97.48 14.59
C SER A 797 9.60 97.17 15.93
N GLY A 798 9.40 95.99 16.51
CA GLY A 798 9.84 95.66 17.88
C GLY A 798 9.00 96.29 19.00
N HIS A 799 7.87 96.94 18.67
CA HIS A 799 7.04 97.75 19.57
C HIS A 799 5.54 97.39 19.47
N GLY A 800 5.25 96.13 19.15
CA GLY A 800 3.91 95.59 19.00
C GLY A 800 3.95 94.08 18.79
N GLU A 801 2.78 93.46 18.89
CA GLU A 801 2.60 92.02 18.65
C GLU A 801 1.77 91.79 17.38
N CYS A 802 2.04 90.70 16.67
CA CYS A 802 1.39 90.39 15.40
C CYS A 802 0.14 89.55 15.67
N ASP A 803 -1.04 90.17 15.62
CA ASP A 803 -2.30 89.49 15.92
C ASP A 803 -2.58 88.38 14.89
N SER A 804 -2.72 87.15 15.42
CA SER A 804 -3.02 85.96 14.65
C SER A 804 -4.35 86.01 13.90
N PHE A 805 -5.35 86.78 14.35
CA PHE A 805 -6.67 86.86 13.71
C PHE A 805 -6.74 87.97 12.66
N THR A 806 -6.51 89.23 13.04
CA THR A 806 -6.57 90.36 12.08
C THR A 806 -5.37 90.42 11.13
N ARG A 807 -4.31 89.64 11.37
CA ARG A 807 -3.02 89.68 10.64
C ARG A 807 -2.41 91.10 10.63
N ARG A 808 -2.56 91.85 11.72
CA ARG A 808 -2.06 93.23 11.88
C ARG A 808 -1.20 93.35 13.12
N CYS A 809 -0.34 94.36 13.13
CA CYS A 809 0.40 94.74 14.32
C CYS A 809 -0.50 95.48 15.32
N VAL A 810 -0.67 94.91 16.51
CA VAL A 810 -1.24 95.58 17.67
C VAL A 810 -0.09 96.24 18.41
N CYS A 811 -0.04 97.57 18.38
CA CYS A 811 1.06 98.33 18.96
C CYS A 811 0.97 98.36 20.49
N GLN A 812 2.13 98.31 21.13
CA GLN A 812 2.25 98.53 22.57
C GLN A 812 1.85 99.98 22.92
N PRO A 813 1.43 100.25 24.17
CA PRO A 813 1.17 101.61 24.63
C PRO A 813 2.31 102.57 24.27
N PHE A 814 1.94 103.81 23.91
CA PHE A 814 2.82 104.87 23.40
C PHE A 814 3.39 104.66 21.97
N TRP A 815 3.05 103.58 21.27
CA TRP A 815 3.39 103.36 19.85
C TRP A 815 2.15 103.31 18.96
N MET A 816 2.33 103.68 17.69
CA MET A 816 1.26 103.76 16.69
C MET A 816 1.77 103.48 15.27
N GLU A 817 0.82 103.26 14.36
CA GLU A 817 1.12 102.97 12.96
C GLU A 817 1.69 104.18 12.21
N ASN A 818 2.75 103.96 11.42
CA ASN A 818 3.28 104.95 10.49
C ASN A 818 2.30 105.16 9.33
N PHE A 819 1.44 106.18 9.46
CA PHE A 819 0.43 106.53 8.45
C PHE A 819 1.03 106.80 7.06
N ILE A 820 2.26 107.35 6.98
CA ILE A 820 2.93 107.55 5.68
C ILE A 820 3.27 106.20 5.05
N ARG A 821 3.79 105.24 5.81
CA ARG A 821 4.09 103.90 5.30
C ARG A 821 2.85 103.06 4.99
N ALA A 822 1.77 103.24 5.76
CA ALA A 822 0.48 102.60 5.48
C ALA A 822 -0.13 103.12 4.16
N GLN A 823 -0.21 104.44 3.98
CA GLN A 823 -0.89 105.05 2.84
C GLN A 823 -0.02 105.09 1.57
N LEU A 824 1.26 105.47 1.69
CA LEU A 824 2.18 105.73 0.57
C LEU A 824 3.29 104.68 0.42
N GLY A 825 3.62 103.94 1.49
CA GLY A 825 4.62 102.87 1.50
C GLY A 825 4.03 101.47 1.22
N ASP A 826 4.60 100.42 1.82
CA ASP A 826 4.33 99.00 1.52
C ASP A 826 2.91 98.48 1.88
N ALA A 827 2.09 99.32 2.55
CA ALA A 827 0.82 98.96 3.20
C ALA A 827 0.93 97.80 4.22
N GLU A 828 2.07 97.68 4.93
CA GLU A 828 2.20 96.82 6.11
C GLU A 828 1.90 97.61 7.38
N THR A 829 1.00 97.08 8.20
CA THR A 829 0.81 97.57 9.57
C THR A 829 2.10 97.40 10.36
N ASN A 830 2.47 98.42 11.11
CA ASN A 830 3.74 98.55 11.80
C ASN A 830 3.53 99.39 13.08
N CYS A 831 4.53 99.47 13.95
CA CYS A 831 4.49 100.27 15.17
C CYS A 831 5.73 101.18 15.26
N GLU A 832 6.05 101.82 14.14
CA GLU A 832 7.29 102.59 13.95
C GLU A 832 7.22 104.01 14.56
N TRP A 833 6.01 104.55 14.78
CA TRP A 833 5.84 105.91 15.29
C TRP A 833 5.55 105.90 16.79
N SER A 834 6.30 106.70 17.57
CA SER A 834 5.93 106.98 18.96
C SER A 834 4.89 108.09 19.01
N VAL A 835 3.81 107.86 19.77
CA VAL A 835 2.74 108.83 20.03
C VAL A 835 3.31 110.12 20.63
N LEU A 836 4.37 110.03 21.44
CA LEU A 836 5.04 111.20 22.03
C LEU A 836 5.69 112.09 20.95
N TYR A 837 6.47 111.51 20.03
CA TYR A 837 7.11 112.29 18.97
C TYR A 837 6.08 112.83 17.95
N VAL A 838 5.02 112.06 17.64
CA VAL A 838 3.94 112.52 16.75
C VAL A 838 3.16 113.69 17.38
N THR A 839 2.84 113.63 18.68
CA THR A 839 2.13 114.73 19.36
C THR A 839 3.01 115.97 19.49
N ILE A 840 4.28 115.85 19.86
CA ILE A 840 5.25 116.97 19.87
C ILE A 840 5.38 117.58 18.47
N ALA A 841 5.55 116.76 17.42
CA ALA A 841 5.65 117.24 16.05
C ALA A 841 4.36 117.96 15.58
N SER A 842 3.18 117.42 15.90
CA SER A 842 1.91 118.08 15.59
C SER A 842 1.74 119.40 16.33
N PHE A 843 2.17 119.48 17.60
CA PHE A 843 2.11 120.71 18.38
C PHE A 843 3.08 121.76 17.82
N MET A 844 4.30 121.36 17.45
CA MET A 844 5.27 122.24 16.79
C MET A 844 4.78 122.72 15.41
N MET A 845 4.10 121.86 14.64
CA MET A 845 3.45 122.27 13.38
C MET A 845 2.27 123.22 13.62
N VAL A 846 1.44 122.98 14.63
CA VAL A 846 0.35 123.89 15.01
C VAL A 846 0.89 125.23 15.51
N VAL A 847 1.96 125.26 16.30
CA VAL A 847 2.64 126.49 16.74
C VAL A 847 3.33 127.20 15.58
N SER A 848 3.93 126.47 14.64
CA SER A 848 4.50 127.05 13.41
C SER A 848 3.43 127.68 12.53
N MET A 849 2.31 126.97 12.29
CA MET A 849 1.16 127.50 11.55
C MET A 849 0.49 128.66 12.29
N ALA A 850 0.35 128.58 13.61
CA ALA A 850 -0.20 129.66 14.43
C ALA A 850 0.72 130.88 14.45
N THR A 851 2.05 130.73 14.44
CA THR A 851 3.00 131.86 14.35
C THR A 851 3.10 132.43 12.93
N LEU A 852 2.94 131.62 11.88
CA LEU A 852 2.75 132.11 10.51
C LEU A 852 1.44 132.91 10.37
N VAL A 853 0.32 132.38 10.87
CA VAL A 853 -0.96 133.10 10.88
C VAL A 853 -0.88 134.34 11.76
N TRP A 854 -0.24 134.28 12.94
CA TRP A 854 -0.07 135.43 13.84
C TRP A 854 0.83 136.51 13.25
N THR A 855 1.91 136.15 12.54
CA THR A 855 2.77 137.13 11.85
C THR A 855 2.04 137.77 10.66
N LEU A 856 1.31 136.99 9.86
CA LEU A 856 0.42 137.52 8.80
C LEU A 856 -0.64 138.48 9.39
N VAL A 857 -1.33 138.07 10.46
CA VAL A 857 -2.35 138.87 11.15
C VAL A 857 -1.75 140.13 11.80
N CYS A 858 -0.56 140.06 12.39
CA CYS A 858 0.13 141.24 12.96
C CYS A 858 0.59 142.22 11.86
N CYS A 859 1.04 141.72 10.70
CA CYS A 859 1.32 142.57 9.54
C CYS A 859 0.06 143.29 9.03
N CYS A 860 -1.11 142.65 9.12
CA CYS A 860 -2.39 143.25 8.72
C CYS A 860 -3.02 144.19 9.77
N THR A 861 -2.92 143.86 11.06
CA THR A 861 -3.71 144.51 12.12
C THR A 861 -3.08 145.78 12.70
N ARG A 862 -1.78 146.04 12.48
CA ARG A 862 -1.04 147.19 13.06
C ARG A 862 -1.40 148.57 12.46
N ARG A 863 -2.64 148.76 11.97
CA ARG A 863 -3.10 149.93 11.20
C ARG A 863 -4.38 150.67 11.67
N LYS A 864 -5.19 150.18 12.63
CA LYS A 864 -6.43 150.89 13.10
C LYS A 864 -6.62 150.87 14.64
N SER A 865 -7.57 151.66 15.16
CA SER A 865 -7.45 152.35 16.48
C SER A 865 -8.75 152.44 17.33
N LYS A 866 -8.59 152.42 18.67
CA LYS A 866 -9.38 152.94 19.83
C LYS A 866 -10.90 153.29 19.71
N VAL A 867 -11.69 153.06 20.78
CA VAL A 867 -12.39 154.08 21.66
C VAL A 867 -13.61 153.56 22.52
N ARG A 868 -13.68 154.01 23.81
CA ARG A 868 -14.84 154.12 24.78
C ARG A 868 -15.35 152.94 25.65
N ARG A 869 -16.23 153.28 26.63
CA ARG A 869 -16.60 152.60 27.91
C ARG A 869 -18.09 152.81 28.28
N SER A 870 -18.70 151.90 29.07
CA SER A 870 -19.76 152.24 30.07
C SER A 870 -19.91 151.18 31.21
N LYS A 871 -20.65 151.56 32.27
CA LYS A 871 -20.98 150.86 33.55
C LYS A 871 -22.15 149.85 33.41
N SER A 872 -22.58 148.96 34.35
CA SER A 872 -22.09 148.38 35.63
C SER A 872 -23.18 147.47 36.30
N ARG A 873 -22.83 146.43 37.11
CA ARG A 873 -23.36 146.13 38.49
C ARG A 873 -22.96 144.75 39.08
N TYR A 874 -23.21 144.61 40.39
CA TYR A 874 -23.09 143.44 41.32
C TYR A 874 -23.98 142.23 40.92
N LYS A 875 -23.95 141.02 41.53
CA LYS A 875 -23.79 140.64 42.96
C LYS A 875 -23.23 139.20 43.15
N ILE A 876 -23.24 138.70 44.40
CA ILE A 876 -22.30 137.74 45.04
C ILE A 876 -23.02 136.58 45.77
N LEU A 877 -22.29 135.49 46.09
CA LEU A 877 -22.52 134.38 47.07
C LEU A 877 -23.38 133.13 46.72
N GLU A 878 -22.70 131.97 46.81
CA GLU A 878 -22.92 130.76 47.67
C GLU A 878 -24.14 129.79 47.60
N ALA A 879 -23.80 128.55 48.02
CA ALA A 879 -24.54 127.53 48.81
C ALA A 879 -25.56 126.54 48.16
N GLU A 880 -25.09 125.29 47.99
CA GLU A 880 -25.39 124.10 48.85
C GLU A 880 -26.77 123.37 48.84
N GLU A 881 -26.69 122.06 48.51
CA GLU A 881 -27.42 120.86 48.99
C GLU A 881 -28.96 120.57 48.86
N GLN A 882 -29.23 119.25 48.83
CA GLN A 882 -30.37 118.44 49.29
C GLN A 882 -31.77 118.36 48.61
N ASP A 883 -31.93 117.25 47.86
CA ASP A 883 -32.91 116.16 48.02
C ASP A 883 -34.43 116.23 47.70
N SER A 884 -34.90 115.04 47.23
CA SER A 884 -36.23 114.40 47.43
C SER A 884 -37.44 114.64 46.48
N LEU A 885 -37.65 113.63 45.62
CA LEU A 885 -38.86 112.78 45.46
C LEU A 885 -40.28 113.35 45.14
N GLU A 886 -40.66 113.16 43.86
CA GLU A 886 -41.72 112.21 43.39
C GLU A 886 -43.25 112.59 43.35
N LEU A 887 -43.95 111.86 42.45
CA LEU A 887 -45.38 111.42 42.44
C LEU A 887 -46.46 112.08 41.52
N GLN A 888 -46.66 111.43 40.35
CA GLN A 888 -47.96 110.83 39.89
C GLN A 888 -49.13 111.73 39.38
N PRO A 889 -50.26 111.19 38.81
CA PRO A 889 -50.53 109.98 37.96
C PRO A 889 -51.58 110.31 36.81
N PRO A 890 -52.62 109.52 36.37
CA PRO A 890 -52.95 108.06 36.45
C PRO A 890 -53.65 107.35 35.21
N ARG A 891 -53.86 106.01 35.34
CA ARG A 891 -54.90 105.09 34.73
C ARG A 891 -54.75 104.66 33.25
N THR A 892 -55.07 103.41 32.80
CA THR A 892 -55.48 102.08 33.39
C THR A 892 -55.12 100.93 32.38
N THR A 893 -55.37 99.61 32.49
CA THR A 893 -56.43 98.80 33.16
C THR A 893 -55.92 97.43 33.73
N ARG A 894 -56.60 96.27 33.55
CA ARG A 894 -56.53 95.10 34.47
C ARG A 894 -57.24 93.81 33.95
N LEU A 895 -57.00 92.65 34.62
CA LEU A 895 -57.80 91.38 34.76
C LEU A 895 -57.35 90.13 33.94
N LYS A 896 -57.46 88.85 34.38
CA LYS A 896 -57.42 88.07 35.68
C LYS A 896 -57.73 86.55 35.36
N PRO A 897 -57.79 85.52 36.27
CA PRO A 897 -57.49 85.36 37.73
C PRO A 897 -56.60 84.12 38.14
N VAL A 898 -56.57 83.75 39.45
CA VAL A 898 -55.77 82.71 40.20
C VAL A 898 -56.37 82.55 41.65
N PRO A 899 -55.95 81.70 42.66
CA PRO A 899 -54.84 80.69 42.84
C PRO A 899 -55.21 79.35 43.63
N VAL A 900 -54.20 78.64 44.23
CA VAL A 900 -54.14 77.74 45.45
C VAL A 900 -54.79 76.31 45.50
N SER A 901 -54.44 75.32 46.39
CA SER A 901 -53.33 75.05 47.38
C SER A 901 -53.37 73.61 48.00
N ALA A 902 -52.24 73.05 48.48
CA ALA A 902 -52.14 72.02 49.57
C ALA A 902 -50.68 71.88 50.10
N SER A 903 -50.42 71.14 51.20
CA SER A 903 -49.19 71.24 52.05
C SER A 903 -48.66 69.93 52.68
N SER A 904 -47.44 69.98 53.27
CA SER A 904 -46.82 69.02 54.24
C SER A 904 -46.27 67.69 53.64
N ALA A 905 -45.31 66.92 54.19
CA ALA A 905 -44.46 66.90 55.42
C ALA A 905 -43.32 65.84 55.21
N LEU A 906 -42.26 65.56 56.02
CA LEU A 906 -41.52 66.14 57.17
C LEU A 906 -40.26 65.23 57.45
N MET A 907 -39.23 65.68 58.21
CA MET A 907 -38.00 64.95 58.66
C MET A 907 -36.94 64.62 57.59
N HIS A 908 -35.61 64.59 57.80
CA HIS A 908 -34.62 65.10 58.79
C HIS A 908 -33.25 65.02 58.03
N SER A 909 -32.24 65.90 57.99
CA SER A 909 -31.71 66.97 58.90
C SER A 909 -31.04 66.42 60.18
N ASP A 910 -30.10 67.07 60.88
CA ASP A 910 -29.36 68.37 60.81
C ASP A 910 -27.87 68.09 61.17
N SER A 911 -26.82 68.95 61.12
CA SER A 911 -26.52 70.38 60.79
C SER A 911 -25.09 70.42 60.13
N ASP A 912 -24.21 71.44 60.03
CA ASP A 912 -23.97 72.89 60.38
C ASP A 912 -23.08 73.49 59.22
N LEU A 913 -22.61 74.75 59.07
CA LEU A 913 -22.17 75.91 59.89
C LEU A 913 -20.75 75.77 60.52
N ASP A 914 -19.92 76.82 60.72
CA ASP A 914 -20.08 78.29 60.57
C ASP A 914 -18.73 79.00 60.20
N SER A 915 -18.79 80.24 59.66
CA SER A 915 -17.80 81.35 59.78
C SER A 915 -16.36 81.23 59.19
N ASP A 916 -15.60 82.30 58.85
CA ASP A 916 -15.89 83.70 58.40
C ASP A 916 -14.59 84.34 57.81
N GLU A 917 -14.69 85.52 57.16
CA GLU A 917 -13.64 86.47 56.71
C GLU A 917 -12.52 86.03 55.71
N GLY A 918 -11.80 87.02 55.15
CA GLY A 918 -10.66 86.85 54.23
C GLY A 918 -9.91 88.17 53.91
N HIS A 919 -8.73 88.10 53.27
CA HIS A 919 -7.92 89.28 52.88
C HIS A 919 -6.97 89.09 51.68
N GLU A 920 -6.30 90.18 51.24
CA GLU A 920 -5.66 90.34 49.93
C GLU A 920 -4.20 89.81 49.73
N ARG A 921 -3.75 89.91 48.45
CA ARG A 921 -2.41 90.35 47.94
C ARG A 921 -1.24 89.36 47.74
N GLY A 922 -0.37 89.76 46.79
CA GLY A 922 0.97 89.18 46.52
C GLY A 922 1.02 88.24 45.32
N HIS A 923 0.85 88.67 44.06
CA HIS A 923 1.79 89.44 43.22
C HIS A 923 3.10 88.71 42.85
N LEU A 924 3.38 88.64 41.54
CA LEU A 924 4.53 87.97 40.91
C LEU A 924 5.83 88.79 41.02
N LEU A 925 6.98 88.10 41.07
CA LEU A 925 8.31 88.42 40.48
C LEU A 925 9.35 87.41 41.08
N ARG A 926 10.48 87.02 40.48
CA ARG A 926 10.88 86.76 39.08
C ARG A 926 12.29 86.11 39.09
N LEU A 927 12.56 85.20 38.15
CA LEU A 927 13.89 84.87 37.58
C LEU A 927 14.91 84.00 38.36
N GLN A 928 15.41 83.01 37.59
CA GLN A 928 16.84 82.65 37.38
C GLN A 928 17.54 81.51 38.15
N ASN A 929 17.81 80.44 37.36
CA ASN A 929 19.03 79.63 37.24
C ASN A 929 19.56 78.74 38.38
N GLY A 930 19.81 77.48 37.98
CA GLY A 930 20.73 76.54 38.62
C GLY A 930 20.08 75.59 39.64
N SER A 931 20.70 74.45 39.99
CA SER A 931 21.79 73.71 39.33
C SER A 931 21.97 72.34 40.01
N LEU A 932 21.98 71.26 39.23
CA LEU A 932 22.61 69.95 39.53
C LEU A 932 22.24 69.14 40.80
N ARG A 933 21.93 67.85 40.52
CA ARG A 933 22.35 66.63 41.24
C ARG A 933 21.65 66.14 42.52
N ASN A 934 21.11 64.92 42.36
CA ASN A 934 21.35 63.71 43.16
C ASN A 934 21.38 63.82 44.71
N GLY A 935 20.33 63.31 45.35
CA GLY A 935 20.37 62.75 46.72
C GLY A 935 19.63 61.41 46.72
N GLN A 936 20.24 60.33 47.23
CA GLN A 936 19.76 58.96 47.03
C GLN A 936 19.42 58.24 48.35
N GLY A 937 18.13 58.10 48.63
CA GLY A 937 17.58 57.22 49.67
C GLY A 937 17.74 57.72 51.13
N PRO A 938 17.60 56.80 52.12
CA PRO A 938 16.53 55.79 52.14
C PRO A 938 15.94 55.51 53.55
N SER A 939 14.91 54.66 53.58
CA SER A 939 14.52 53.78 54.71
C SER A 939 13.71 54.45 55.85
N ARG A 940 12.55 53.89 56.22
CA ARG A 940 12.30 52.91 57.32
C ARG A 940 11.81 53.63 58.61
N ALA A 941 11.00 53.01 59.49
CA ALA A 941 10.39 51.68 59.48
C ALA A 941 9.24 51.55 60.51
N VAL A 942 8.40 50.50 60.31
CA VAL A 942 7.78 49.65 61.35
C VAL A 942 6.67 50.25 62.23
N LYS A 943 5.66 49.54 62.77
CA LYS A 943 4.90 48.28 62.48
C LYS A 943 4.43 47.72 63.84
N GLN A 944 3.11 47.55 64.05
CA GLN A 944 2.47 46.67 65.06
C GLN A 944 0.94 46.75 64.87
N ARG A 945 0.09 45.76 65.18
CA ARG A 945 0.33 44.33 65.51
C ARG A 945 -0.94 43.49 65.17
N GLU A 946 -0.82 42.17 65.32
CA GLU A 946 -1.85 41.10 65.43
C GLU A 946 -3.13 41.52 66.24
N GLU A 947 -4.29 40.85 66.17
CA GLU A 947 -4.56 39.40 66.05
C GLU A 947 -5.80 38.98 65.22
N LEU A 948 -5.67 37.76 64.69
CA LEU A 948 -6.66 36.71 64.37
C LEU A 948 -8.18 36.98 64.55
N LEU A 949 -8.93 36.78 63.47
CA LEU A 949 -9.64 35.50 63.22
C LEU A 949 -9.83 35.24 61.72
#